data_AF-A0A812L7H7-F1
#
_entry.id   AF-A0A812L7H7-F1
#
_cell.length_a   1.000
_cell.length_b   1.000
_cell.length_c   1.000
_cell.angle_alpha   90.00
_cell.angle_beta   90.00
_cell.angle_gamma   90.00
#
_symmetry.space_group_name_H-M   'P 1'
#
loop_
_entity.id
_entity.type
_entity.pdbx_description
1 polymer ?
#
loop_
_entity_poly.entity_id
_entity_poly.type
_entity_poly.pdbx_seq_one_letter_code
_entity_poly.pdbx_strand_id
1 'polypeptide(L)'
;MKEHELFRAMSADALEACMDVPCEFPVVSHDRASGAEAASVECSVIGSARGEEDQDPLMEACIQLMSQMQATRPELLRGIRVFRVVQSAPRHYMRGRLNHLYAFSEATHELDEFWSHSWQAGMWSKYASILFLNNGLAAFVVGTLCAILPFCLRASGLLSFGNLCVPCGTLGYYLTLLLWPQRKVVFLDAACIHQADEALKAEGLLNMGAILKRSKSLVVLWDQTYVSRLWCMFEMAAFLKSRQPVENERQHSLEICPVFVCPALLIGNLGASVTVMVFKSSLVPPVPWGLALIGCLAFPSMTLLAYVILMHSRSIDAMQAQVRTFAIEASSSTCCEKGHTDPRGLPLLCDRNIILRCITTWFGSTENFESTVRTTLLTVLVHQLSNCVFSYWRIVLATCPIAWFFMDWCAEWPYDAPKFLCKAGAYWLFLLPSSSLIMLRLTYMTRRLCEGFLALLVLSMCLVLCWVPVFGSFMVLSERILPALLGDELSPLLLSFVMGILNLFLWRCLPVVRSSHVPSTGGMESADDAATFDGTDDADLTDMLNDSEAETDEAVDETPEAEPATGSEKPSADGRSASKWSLKDLKEHFDVEGIDYDAMMAQIKDTIIKTLIAAETPIVSAWHNGANYRGANRAWRPVGPNQTCFELFGFDILVDETLRPWLLEVNTCPSLSSSSPLDKRLKTQLVADMLTLVGLSPGREECVGCRSTSRPGTGEQRARFLRSHTADGLASDAIRLRDLGEAEWSTIMDAHDEYLRRGSFDRIYPCEAAEEYQELFRTPRYANCILAKWLHEGGERCFLPGCEDLRPKWLAGQLFTAAC
;
A
#
# COMPACT_ATOMS: atom_id res chain seq x y z
N MET A 1 -30.70 13.99 28.65
CA MET A 1 -31.48 14.18 27.40
C MET A 1 -30.99 13.14 26.41
N LYS A 2 -31.87 12.32 25.83
CA LYS A 2 -31.45 11.28 24.88
C LYS A 2 -30.98 11.97 23.59
N GLU A 3 -29.81 11.61 23.06
CA GLU A 3 -29.24 12.11 21.79
C GLU A 3 -30.26 12.20 20.63
N HIS A 4 -31.28 11.33 20.68
CA HIS A 4 -32.41 11.24 19.78
C HIS A 4 -33.36 12.48 19.73
N GLU A 5 -33.35 13.36 20.74
CA GLU A 5 -34.16 14.60 20.75
C GLU A 5 -33.40 15.82 20.21
N LEU A 6 -32.05 15.81 20.28
CA LEU A 6 -31.21 16.90 19.77
C LEU A 6 -31.26 17.00 18.24
N PHE A 7 -31.23 15.85 17.56
CA PHE A 7 -31.24 15.77 16.08
C PHE A 7 -32.61 16.05 15.45
N ARG A 8 -33.72 15.79 16.16
CA ARG A 8 -35.06 16.13 15.66
C ARG A 8 -35.31 17.65 15.55
N ALA A 9 -34.50 18.45 16.24
CA ALA A 9 -34.61 19.91 16.26
C ALA A 9 -33.78 20.59 15.14
N MET A 10 -32.96 19.85 14.41
CA MET A 10 -32.12 20.42 13.35
C MET A 10 -32.87 20.44 12.01
N SER A 11 -33.28 21.63 11.56
CA SER A 11 -33.67 21.85 10.15
C SER A 11 -32.41 21.88 9.26
N ALA A 12 -32.58 21.70 7.95
CA ALA A 12 -31.48 21.88 6.99
C ALA A 12 -30.81 23.27 7.15
N ASP A 13 -31.60 24.29 7.48
CA ASP A 13 -31.14 25.65 7.75
C ASP A 13 -30.28 25.77 9.03
N ALA A 14 -30.56 24.95 10.06
CA ALA A 14 -29.75 24.90 11.29
C ALA A 14 -28.41 24.21 11.06
N LEU A 15 -28.35 23.21 10.16
CA LEU A 15 -27.11 22.57 9.74
C LEU A 15 -26.25 23.53 8.90
N GLU A 16 -26.88 24.36 8.07
CA GLU A 16 -26.23 25.41 7.27
C GLU A 16 -25.67 26.53 8.17
N ALA A 17 -26.40 26.93 9.22
CA ALA A 17 -25.95 27.90 10.21
C ALA A 17 -24.84 27.37 11.15
N CYS A 18 -24.89 26.08 11.55
CA CYS A 18 -23.79 25.45 12.31
C CYS A 18 -22.50 25.35 11.48
N MET A 19 -22.59 25.34 10.15
CA MET A 19 -21.46 25.11 9.24
C MET A 19 -20.65 26.37 8.89
N ASP A 20 -21.01 27.56 9.39
CA ASP A 20 -20.29 28.80 9.13
C ASP A 20 -18.85 28.75 9.67
N VAL A 21 -17.91 28.51 8.77
CA VAL A 21 -16.48 28.80 8.95
C VAL A 21 -16.26 30.16 8.28
N PRO A 22 -15.62 31.14 8.95
CA PRO A 22 -15.26 32.39 8.31
C PRO A 22 -14.47 32.11 7.03
N CYS A 23 -14.92 32.63 5.89
CA CYS A 23 -14.13 32.60 4.67
C CYS A 23 -12.85 33.42 4.89
N GLU A 24 -11.70 32.77 5.11
CA GLU A 24 -10.40 33.45 5.17
C GLU A 24 -9.95 34.02 3.80
N PHE A 25 -10.73 33.84 2.74
CA PHE A 25 -10.36 34.27 1.39
C PHE A 25 -11.51 34.96 0.66
N PRO A 26 -11.28 36.19 0.13
CA PRO A 26 -12.30 36.92 -0.60
C PRO A 26 -12.55 36.26 -1.96
N VAL A 27 -13.83 36.03 -2.26
CA VAL A 27 -14.30 35.58 -3.57
C VAL A 27 -13.93 36.66 -4.60
N VAL A 28 -13.07 36.32 -5.57
CA VAL A 28 -12.83 37.16 -6.74
C VAL A 28 -14.07 37.10 -7.63
N SER A 29 -14.89 38.15 -7.54
CA SER A 29 -16.06 38.36 -8.38
C SER A 29 -15.64 38.61 -9.83
N HIS A 30 -16.02 37.72 -10.73
CA HIS A 30 -16.05 38.04 -12.15
C HIS A 30 -17.31 38.84 -12.47
N ASP A 31 -17.14 40.16 -12.58
CA ASP A 31 -18.14 41.04 -13.17
C ASP A 31 -18.34 40.74 -14.67
N ARG A 32 -19.60 40.51 -15.07
CA ARG A 32 -20.22 41.15 -16.25
C ARG A 32 -21.74 40.86 -16.34
N ALA A 33 -22.49 41.88 -15.94
CA ALA A 33 -23.70 42.45 -16.55
C ALA A 33 -24.74 41.52 -17.23
N SER A 34 -25.96 41.50 -16.68
CA SER A 34 -27.14 42.18 -17.26
C SER A 34 -28.35 42.00 -16.32
N GLY A 35 -29.18 43.05 -16.23
CA GLY A 35 -30.02 43.33 -15.07
C GLY A 35 -31.41 42.70 -15.04
N ALA A 36 -31.99 42.72 -13.85
CA ALA A 36 -33.42 42.93 -13.58
C ALA A 36 -33.60 43.28 -12.10
N GLU A 37 -34.48 44.24 -11.84
CA GLU A 37 -34.72 44.91 -10.56
C GLU A 37 -35.48 44.08 -9.50
N ALA A 38 -35.43 44.62 -8.27
CA ALA A 38 -36.34 44.48 -7.12
C ALA A 38 -36.06 43.27 -6.18
N ALA A 39 -36.01 43.40 -4.84
CA ALA A 39 -36.42 44.47 -3.94
C ALA A 39 -35.54 44.47 -2.66
N SER A 40 -35.41 45.66 -2.10
CA SER A 40 -34.70 46.02 -0.86
C SER A 40 -35.30 45.37 0.39
N VAL A 41 -34.46 44.76 1.23
CA VAL A 41 -34.67 44.72 2.68
C VAL A 41 -33.34 45.10 3.33
N GLU A 42 -33.23 46.36 3.76
CA GLU A 42 -32.21 46.81 4.71
C GLU A 42 -32.46 46.11 6.06
N CYS A 43 -31.42 45.49 6.63
CA CYS A 43 -31.34 45.41 8.08
C CYS A 43 -29.93 45.74 8.54
N SER A 44 -29.91 46.65 9.50
CA SER A 44 -28.82 47.48 9.96
C SER A 44 -27.73 46.73 10.72
N VAL A 45 -26.50 47.19 10.48
CA VAL A 45 -25.31 47.04 11.30
C VAL A 45 -25.61 47.34 12.78
N ILE A 46 -25.32 46.38 13.66
CA ILE A 46 -24.99 46.64 15.07
C ILE A 46 -23.65 45.94 15.34
N GLY A 47 -22.60 46.71 15.53
CA GLY A 47 -21.31 46.22 16.01
C GLY A 47 -21.30 46.11 17.54
N SER A 48 -20.58 45.12 18.06
CA SER A 48 -19.92 45.19 19.36
C SER A 48 -18.93 44.02 19.51
N ALA A 49 -17.68 44.36 19.79
CA ALA A 49 -16.63 43.44 20.20
C ALA A 49 -16.93 42.74 21.54
N ARG A 50 -16.58 41.46 21.63
CA ARG A 50 -16.31 40.55 22.78
C ARG A 50 -16.13 39.16 22.13
N GLY A 51 -14.99 38.47 22.18
CA GLY A 51 -14.29 37.99 23.37
C GLY A 51 -14.67 36.51 23.57
N GLU A 52 -13.73 35.61 23.27
CA GLU A 52 -13.63 34.19 23.69
C GLU A 52 -14.73 33.18 23.29
N GLU A 53 -14.24 32.07 22.71
CA GLU A 53 -14.73 30.68 22.75
C GLU A 53 -16.19 30.43 23.20
N ASP A 54 -17.06 30.17 22.23
CA ASP A 54 -18.18 29.24 22.40
C ASP A 54 -18.26 28.40 21.12
N GLN A 55 -17.46 27.33 21.06
CA GLN A 55 -17.65 26.31 20.03
C GLN A 55 -18.96 25.58 20.33
N ASP A 56 -19.91 25.64 19.39
CA ASP A 56 -21.23 25.02 19.51
C ASP A 56 -21.12 23.54 19.93
N PRO A 57 -21.68 23.11 21.08
CA PRO A 57 -21.57 21.74 21.58
C PRO A 57 -22.08 20.69 20.60
N LEU A 58 -22.91 21.10 19.64
CA LEU A 58 -23.43 20.25 18.57
C LEU A 58 -22.37 20.01 17.48
N MET A 59 -21.51 20.99 17.20
CA MET A 59 -20.35 20.86 16.32
C MET A 59 -19.33 19.88 16.89
N GLU A 60 -19.03 19.99 18.18
CA GLU A 60 -18.11 19.09 18.88
C GLU A 60 -18.65 17.65 18.92
N ALA A 61 -19.95 17.47 19.13
CA ALA A 61 -20.57 16.14 19.06
C ALA A 61 -20.50 15.52 17.65
N CYS A 62 -20.72 16.30 16.59
CA CYS A 62 -20.53 15.85 15.21
C CYS A 62 -19.06 15.50 14.91
N ILE A 63 -18.12 16.30 15.40
CA ILE A 63 -16.67 16.07 15.27
C ILE A 63 -16.24 14.78 15.99
N GLN A 64 -16.73 14.55 17.21
CA GLN A 64 -16.47 13.32 17.97
C GLN A 64 -17.06 12.08 17.29
N LEU A 65 -18.19 12.21 16.62
CA LEU A 65 -18.81 11.10 15.90
C LEU A 65 -18.08 10.79 14.58
N MET A 66 -17.66 11.83 13.85
CA MET A 66 -16.84 11.72 12.64
C MET A 66 -15.43 11.16 12.92
N SER A 67 -14.84 11.48 14.07
CA SER A 67 -13.53 10.96 14.49
C SER A 67 -13.59 9.48 14.92
N GLN A 68 -14.71 9.03 15.49
CA GLN A 68 -14.89 7.63 15.90
C GLN A 68 -15.23 6.67 14.75
N MET A 69 -15.61 7.21 13.56
CA MET A 69 -16.03 6.44 12.38
C MET A 69 -17.13 5.41 12.70
N GLN A 70 -18.04 5.75 13.60
CA GLN A 70 -19.20 4.93 13.93
C GLN A 70 -20.42 5.46 13.18
N ALA A 71 -21.30 4.56 12.74
CA ALA A 71 -22.54 4.98 12.09
C ALA A 71 -23.44 5.66 13.12
N THR A 72 -23.95 6.87 12.83
CA THR A 72 -24.91 7.59 13.69
C THR A 72 -26.13 6.73 14.01
N ARG A 73 -26.56 5.91 13.05
CA ARG A 73 -27.58 4.87 13.21
C ARG A 73 -27.17 3.61 12.45
N PRO A 74 -27.33 2.40 13.01
CA PRO A 74 -27.03 1.15 12.31
C PRO A 74 -27.90 0.96 11.04
N GLU A 75 -29.05 1.62 10.96
CA GLU A 75 -29.96 1.58 9.81
C GLU A 75 -29.46 2.34 8.57
N LEU A 76 -28.52 3.28 8.75
CA LEU A 76 -27.94 4.11 7.68
C LEU A 76 -26.76 3.43 6.97
N LEU A 77 -26.16 2.41 7.60
CA LEU A 77 -25.20 1.54 6.94
C LEU A 77 -25.96 0.60 6.00
N ARG A 78 -26.16 1.03 4.76
CA ARG A 78 -26.96 0.30 3.76
C ARG A 78 -26.08 -0.29 2.66
N GLY A 79 -26.42 -1.50 2.25
CA GLY A 79 -25.78 -2.20 1.14
C GLY A 79 -26.80 -2.72 0.14
N ILE A 80 -26.42 -2.83 -1.13
CA ILE A 80 -27.22 -3.46 -2.17
C ILE A 80 -26.53 -4.75 -2.61
N ARG A 81 -27.31 -5.81 -2.85
CA ARG A 81 -26.75 -7.07 -3.37
C ARG A 81 -26.35 -6.91 -4.83
N VAL A 82 -25.16 -7.35 -5.21
CA VAL A 82 -24.62 -7.23 -6.59
C VAL A 82 -25.63 -7.71 -7.64
N PHE A 83 -26.26 -8.87 -7.42
CA PHE A 83 -27.26 -9.41 -8.33
C PHE A 83 -28.43 -8.46 -8.61
N ARG A 84 -28.90 -7.70 -7.60
CA ARG A 84 -29.98 -6.72 -7.78
C ARG A 84 -29.52 -5.55 -8.64
N VAL A 85 -28.28 -5.10 -8.47
CA VAL A 85 -27.67 -4.07 -9.32
C VAL A 85 -27.58 -4.57 -10.76
N VAL A 86 -27.02 -5.76 -10.97
CA VAL A 86 -26.85 -6.35 -12.31
C VAL A 86 -28.19 -6.47 -13.04
N GLN A 87 -29.23 -6.97 -12.38
CA GLN A 87 -30.54 -7.16 -13.02
C GLN A 87 -31.32 -5.85 -13.26
N SER A 88 -31.21 -4.90 -12.34
CA SER A 88 -32.15 -3.77 -12.27
C SER A 88 -31.54 -2.47 -12.81
N ALA A 89 -30.24 -2.25 -12.62
CA ALA A 89 -29.58 -0.98 -12.96
C ALA A 89 -29.71 -0.59 -14.44
N PRO A 90 -29.54 -1.49 -15.44
CA PRO A 90 -29.70 -1.12 -16.85
C PRO A 90 -31.10 -0.56 -17.16
N ARG A 91 -32.14 -1.22 -16.63
CA ARG A 91 -33.55 -0.81 -16.83
C ARG A 91 -33.86 0.51 -16.14
N HIS A 92 -33.35 0.73 -14.93
CA HIS A 92 -33.55 1.98 -14.19
C HIS A 92 -32.79 3.15 -14.81
N TYR A 93 -31.58 2.91 -15.31
CA TYR A 93 -30.79 3.89 -16.04
C TYR A 93 -31.47 4.36 -17.33
N MET A 94 -31.92 3.42 -18.18
CA MET A 94 -32.64 3.76 -19.42
C MET A 94 -33.92 4.60 -19.19
N ARG A 95 -34.49 4.52 -17.98
CA ARG A 95 -35.69 5.26 -17.58
C ARG A 95 -35.38 6.55 -16.80
N GLY A 96 -34.11 6.87 -16.56
CA GLY A 96 -33.70 8.03 -15.75
C GLY A 96 -34.11 7.94 -14.28
N ARG A 97 -34.31 6.73 -13.74
CA ARG A 97 -34.83 6.47 -12.38
C ARG A 97 -33.86 5.63 -11.55
N LEU A 98 -32.57 5.99 -11.56
CA LEU A 98 -31.54 5.33 -10.75
C LEU A 98 -31.86 5.41 -9.24
N ASN A 99 -32.47 6.50 -8.79
CA ASN A 99 -32.84 6.72 -7.39
C ASN A 99 -33.75 5.62 -6.81
N HIS A 100 -34.49 4.91 -7.66
CA HIS A 100 -35.32 3.77 -7.23
C HIS A 100 -34.50 2.56 -6.79
N LEU A 101 -33.18 2.52 -7.07
CA LEU A 101 -32.29 1.49 -6.58
C LEU A 101 -32.21 1.49 -5.05
N TYR A 102 -32.49 2.63 -4.41
CA TYR A 102 -32.55 2.74 -2.96
C TYR A 102 -33.57 1.80 -2.31
N ALA A 103 -34.68 1.50 -2.99
CA ALA A 103 -35.67 0.56 -2.49
C ALA A 103 -35.15 -0.89 -2.41
N PHE A 104 -34.05 -1.21 -3.10
CA PHE A 104 -33.41 -2.53 -3.10
C PHE A 104 -32.19 -2.61 -2.18
N SER A 105 -31.78 -1.51 -1.54
CA SER A 105 -30.76 -1.55 -0.50
C SER A 105 -31.35 -2.02 0.84
N GLU A 106 -30.54 -2.67 1.65
CA GLU A 106 -30.89 -3.22 2.95
C GLU A 106 -29.88 -2.72 3.99
N ALA A 107 -30.32 -2.48 5.23
CA ALA A 107 -29.40 -2.16 6.32
C ALA A 107 -28.50 -3.37 6.61
N THR A 108 -27.20 -3.13 6.79
CA THR A 108 -26.18 -4.15 7.01
C THR A 108 -25.20 -3.69 8.07
N HIS A 109 -24.53 -4.64 8.72
CA HIS A 109 -23.46 -4.34 9.69
C HIS A 109 -22.07 -4.29 9.04
N GLU A 110 -21.93 -4.88 7.86
CA GLU A 110 -20.67 -4.99 7.13
C GLU A 110 -20.93 -5.01 5.62
N LEU A 111 -19.96 -4.53 4.84
CA LEU A 111 -20.01 -4.48 3.37
C LEU A 111 -18.86 -5.30 2.80
N ASP A 112 -19.12 -6.12 1.77
CA ASP A 112 -18.10 -6.93 1.13
C ASP A 112 -17.18 -6.07 0.23
N GLU A 113 -17.76 -5.09 -0.46
CA GLU A 113 -17.06 -4.16 -1.36
C GLU A 113 -17.68 -2.76 -1.29
N PHE A 114 -16.81 -1.74 -1.32
CA PHE A 114 -17.18 -0.37 -1.60
C PHE A 114 -16.86 -0.07 -3.07
N TRP A 115 -17.85 0.37 -3.86
CA TRP A 115 -17.63 0.72 -5.26
C TRP A 115 -17.51 2.23 -5.42
N SER A 116 -16.30 2.70 -5.72
CA SER A 116 -16.05 4.09 -6.08
C SER A 116 -15.90 4.27 -7.59
N HIS A 117 -16.35 5.41 -8.10
CA HIS A 117 -16.32 5.73 -9.53
C HIS A 117 -16.44 7.24 -9.79
N SER A 118 -15.96 7.70 -10.95
CA SER A 118 -16.31 9.04 -11.46
C SER A 118 -17.67 9.00 -12.16
N TRP A 119 -18.37 10.13 -12.22
CA TRP A 119 -19.68 10.21 -12.86
C TRP A 119 -19.59 10.40 -14.39
N GLN A 120 -18.40 10.71 -14.91
CA GLN A 120 -18.17 11.05 -16.32
C GLN A 120 -18.04 9.81 -17.22
N ALA A 121 -17.52 8.70 -16.69
CA ALA A 121 -17.45 7.46 -17.46
C ALA A 121 -18.85 6.93 -17.83
N GLY A 122 -19.01 6.43 -19.05
CA GLY A 122 -20.28 5.91 -19.56
C GLY A 122 -20.85 4.78 -18.69
N MET A 123 -22.17 4.71 -18.57
CA MET A 123 -22.82 3.68 -17.73
C MET A 123 -22.48 2.26 -18.20
N TRP A 124 -22.48 2.02 -19.51
CA TRP A 124 -22.27 0.68 -20.06
C TRP A 124 -20.88 0.11 -19.81
N SER A 125 -19.84 0.95 -19.76
CA SER A 125 -18.48 0.50 -19.44
C SER A 125 -18.36 0.15 -17.96
N LYS A 126 -18.99 0.93 -17.07
CA LYS A 126 -19.10 0.62 -15.64
C LYS A 126 -19.89 -0.67 -15.40
N TYR A 127 -21.03 -0.83 -16.08
CA TYR A 127 -21.87 -2.01 -15.98
C TYR A 127 -21.15 -3.28 -16.45
N ALA A 128 -20.47 -3.22 -17.60
CA ALA A 128 -19.66 -4.33 -18.10
C ALA A 128 -18.49 -4.67 -17.14
N SER A 129 -17.89 -3.65 -16.50
CA SER A 129 -16.87 -3.85 -15.46
C SER A 129 -17.42 -4.55 -14.23
N ILE A 130 -18.55 -4.09 -13.70
CA ILE A 130 -19.23 -4.73 -12.57
C ILE A 130 -19.60 -6.18 -12.90
N LEU A 131 -20.16 -6.42 -14.08
CA LEU A 131 -20.50 -7.76 -14.57
C LEU A 131 -19.29 -8.70 -14.57
N PHE A 132 -18.19 -8.29 -15.21
CA PHE A 132 -17.01 -9.15 -15.36
C PHE A 132 -16.30 -9.38 -14.02
N LEU A 133 -16.08 -8.33 -13.22
CA LEU A 133 -15.38 -8.44 -11.93
C LEU A 133 -16.12 -9.37 -10.95
N ASN A 134 -17.47 -9.34 -10.96
CA ASN A 134 -18.26 -10.12 -10.01
C ASN A 134 -18.67 -11.51 -10.52
N ASN A 135 -18.96 -11.64 -11.82
CA ASN A 135 -19.51 -12.87 -12.39
C ASN A 135 -18.54 -13.58 -13.35
N GLY A 136 -17.39 -12.99 -13.69
CA GLY A 136 -16.46 -13.53 -14.70
C GLY A 136 -15.90 -14.92 -14.37
N LEU A 137 -15.52 -15.17 -13.12
CA LEU A 137 -15.04 -16.49 -12.68
C LEU A 137 -16.16 -17.54 -12.76
N ALA A 138 -17.36 -17.20 -12.29
CA ALA A 138 -18.51 -18.10 -12.37
C ALA A 138 -18.88 -18.39 -13.83
N ALA A 139 -18.86 -17.36 -14.69
CA ALA A 139 -19.10 -17.48 -16.13
C ALA A 139 -18.09 -18.41 -16.80
N PHE A 140 -16.81 -18.30 -16.45
CA PHE A 140 -15.78 -19.22 -16.93
C PHE A 140 -16.03 -20.67 -16.49
N VAL A 141 -16.32 -20.90 -15.21
CA VAL A 141 -16.56 -22.26 -14.68
C VAL A 141 -17.78 -22.89 -15.33
N VAL A 142 -18.93 -22.19 -15.32
CA VAL A 142 -20.17 -22.72 -15.90
C VAL A 142 -20.05 -22.84 -17.42
N GLY A 143 -19.47 -21.86 -18.11
CA GLY A 143 -19.19 -21.94 -19.53
C GLY A 143 -18.32 -23.15 -19.88
N THR A 144 -17.27 -23.42 -19.10
CA THR A 144 -16.43 -24.60 -19.31
C THR A 144 -17.18 -25.91 -19.04
N LEU A 145 -18.05 -25.97 -18.02
CA LEU A 145 -18.92 -27.13 -17.81
C LEU A 145 -19.90 -27.33 -18.97
N CYS A 146 -20.46 -26.26 -19.52
CA CYS A 146 -21.31 -26.30 -20.71
C CYS A 146 -20.53 -26.76 -21.96
N ALA A 147 -19.23 -26.50 -22.05
CA ALA A 147 -18.37 -27.00 -23.12
C ALA A 147 -17.98 -28.48 -22.93
N ILE A 148 -17.82 -28.94 -21.68
CA ILE A 148 -17.50 -30.33 -21.34
C ILE A 148 -18.65 -31.28 -21.70
N LEU A 149 -19.91 -30.85 -21.55
CA LEU A 149 -21.08 -31.67 -21.86
C LEU A 149 -21.09 -32.21 -23.32
N PRO A 150 -21.03 -31.36 -24.37
CA PRO A 150 -20.94 -31.86 -25.75
C PRO A 150 -19.65 -32.64 -26.02
N PHE A 151 -18.53 -32.30 -25.37
CA PHE A 151 -17.29 -33.09 -25.44
C PHE A 151 -17.54 -34.54 -24.98
N CYS A 152 -18.14 -34.75 -23.80
CA CYS A 152 -18.42 -36.08 -23.26
C CYS A 152 -19.45 -36.84 -24.10
N LEU A 153 -20.52 -36.17 -24.58
CA LEU A 153 -21.54 -36.79 -25.43
C LEU A 153 -20.96 -37.22 -26.79
N ARG A 154 -20.02 -36.45 -27.33
CA ARG A 154 -19.31 -36.80 -28.57
C ARG A 154 -18.32 -37.94 -28.34
N ALA A 155 -17.52 -37.87 -27.28
CA ALA A 155 -16.54 -38.91 -26.93
C ALA A 155 -17.19 -40.27 -26.62
N SER A 156 -18.42 -40.27 -26.09
CA SER A 156 -19.23 -41.49 -25.85
C SER A 156 -19.98 -42.01 -27.09
N GLY A 157 -19.90 -41.31 -28.23
CA GLY A 157 -20.59 -41.69 -29.46
C GLY A 157 -22.11 -41.40 -29.47
N LEU A 158 -22.65 -40.75 -28.44
CA LEU A 158 -24.06 -40.41 -28.33
C LEU A 158 -24.48 -39.22 -29.22
N LEU A 159 -23.50 -38.41 -29.66
CA LEU A 159 -23.73 -37.21 -30.47
C LEU A 159 -23.07 -37.34 -31.84
N SER A 160 -23.87 -37.27 -32.92
CA SER A 160 -23.41 -37.46 -34.30
C SER A 160 -22.81 -36.20 -34.96
N PHE A 161 -23.12 -35.01 -34.44
CA PHE A 161 -22.56 -33.73 -34.90
C PHE A 161 -21.52 -33.18 -33.93
N GLY A 162 -20.45 -32.56 -34.45
CA GLY A 162 -19.35 -31.98 -33.67
C GLY A 162 -19.43 -30.46 -33.54
N ASN A 163 -18.36 -29.84 -33.01
CA ASN A 163 -18.15 -28.38 -32.95
C ASN A 163 -19.12 -27.63 -32.03
N LEU A 164 -19.55 -28.29 -30.97
CA LEU A 164 -20.50 -27.71 -30.01
C LEU A 164 -19.84 -27.21 -28.73
N CYS A 165 -18.59 -27.57 -28.44
CA CYS A 165 -17.95 -27.17 -27.19
C CYS A 165 -17.83 -25.64 -27.10
N VAL A 166 -17.35 -24.99 -28.17
CA VAL A 166 -17.28 -23.52 -28.22
C VAL A 166 -18.66 -22.85 -28.11
N PRO A 167 -19.67 -23.11 -28.97
CA PRO A 167 -20.95 -22.41 -28.87
C PRO A 167 -21.72 -22.71 -27.58
N CYS A 168 -21.70 -23.94 -27.06
CA CYS A 168 -22.30 -24.26 -25.76
C CYS A 168 -21.57 -23.58 -24.62
N GLY A 169 -20.23 -23.53 -24.67
CA GLY A 169 -19.41 -22.84 -23.68
C GLY A 169 -19.64 -21.33 -23.67
N THR A 170 -19.64 -20.70 -24.85
CA THR A 170 -19.94 -19.27 -25.02
C THR A 170 -21.35 -18.93 -24.52
N LEU A 171 -22.36 -19.74 -24.88
CA LEU A 171 -23.72 -19.53 -24.40
C LEU A 171 -23.80 -19.64 -22.87
N GLY A 172 -23.22 -20.69 -22.29
CA GLY A 172 -23.15 -20.87 -20.84
C GLY A 172 -22.43 -19.73 -20.13
N TYR A 173 -21.33 -19.23 -20.71
CA TYR A 173 -20.56 -18.10 -20.20
C TYR A 173 -21.40 -16.82 -20.12
N TYR A 174 -22.02 -16.39 -21.22
CA TYR A 174 -22.80 -15.14 -21.23
C TYR A 174 -24.11 -15.23 -20.46
N LEU A 175 -24.80 -16.37 -20.47
CA LEU A 175 -25.98 -16.58 -19.63
C LEU A 175 -25.62 -16.49 -18.15
N THR A 176 -24.51 -17.12 -17.75
CA THR A 176 -24.02 -17.03 -16.37
C THR A 176 -23.60 -15.62 -16.02
N LEU A 177 -22.88 -14.92 -16.90
CA LEU A 177 -22.47 -13.53 -16.68
C LEU A 177 -23.67 -12.63 -16.33
N LEU A 178 -24.80 -12.83 -17.00
CA LEU A 178 -26.02 -12.02 -16.83
C LEU A 178 -26.94 -12.50 -15.70
N LEU A 179 -26.97 -13.80 -15.41
CA LEU A 179 -27.98 -14.40 -14.52
C LEU A 179 -27.40 -14.93 -13.20
N TRP A 180 -26.08 -14.91 -13.01
CA TRP A 180 -25.45 -15.46 -11.80
C TRP A 180 -25.89 -14.71 -10.54
N PRO A 181 -26.45 -15.40 -9.53
CA PRO A 181 -27.01 -14.77 -8.34
C PRO A 181 -25.93 -14.39 -7.31
N GLN A 182 -25.06 -13.45 -7.66
CA GLN A 182 -23.99 -12.97 -6.78
C GLN A 182 -24.57 -12.34 -5.50
N ARG A 183 -24.18 -12.90 -4.35
CA ARG A 183 -24.75 -12.55 -3.03
C ARG A 183 -23.98 -11.47 -2.27
N LYS A 184 -22.81 -11.04 -2.78
CA LYS A 184 -22.02 -9.97 -2.20
C LYS A 184 -22.88 -8.73 -1.96
N VAL A 185 -22.73 -8.12 -0.78
CA VAL A 185 -23.39 -6.88 -0.39
C VAL A 185 -22.41 -5.74 -0.58
N VAL A 186 -22.75 -4.78 -1.43
CA VAL A 186 -21.84 -3.70 -1.83
C VAL A 186 -22.42 -2.34 -1.55
N PHE A 187 -21.54 -1.37 -1.34
CA PHE A 187 -21.92 0.03 -1.30
C PHE A 187 -21.84 0.64 -2.69
N LEU A 188 -22.95 1.25 -3.11
CA LEU A 188 -23.06 2.06 -4.32
C LEU A 188 -23.84 3.32 -3.96
N ASP A 189 -23.22 4.50 -4.10
CA ASP A 189 -23.79 5.81 -3.76
C ASP A 189 -25.25 5.99 -4.24
N ALA A 190 -25.54 5.68 -5.50
CA ALA A 190 -26.86 5.82 -6.12
C ALA A 190 -27.94 4.87 -5.55
N ALA A 191 -27.53 3.80 -4.85
CA ALA A 191 -28.44 2.80 -4.28
C ALA A 191 -28.44 2.79 -2.74
N CYS A 192 -27.36 3.22 -2.10
CA CYS A 192 -27.20 3.16 -0.65
C CYS A 192 -27.48 4.51 0.03
N ILE A 193 -27.34 5.63 -0.69
CA ILE A 193 -27.69 6.97 -0.21
C ILE A 193 -29.02 7.40 -0.83
N HIS A 194 -29.90 7.98 -0.02
CA HIS A 194 -31.19 8.48 -0.50
C HIS A 194 -30.98 9.72 -1.38
N GLN A 195 -31.34 9.64 -2.65
CA GLN A 195 -31.05 10.69 -3.64
C GLN A 195 -32.11 11.81 -3.71
N ALA A 196 -33.24 11.66 -3.03
CA ALA A 196 -34.40 12.57 -3.14
C ALA A 196 -34.81 13.27 -1.83
N ASP A 197 -34.25 12.85 -0.70
CA ASP A 197 -34.56 13.39 0.64
C ASP A 197 -33.25 13.97 1.16
N GLU A 198 -33.18 15.29 1.25
CA GLU A 198 -31.94 16.00 1.58
C GLU A 198 -31.47 15.71 3.02
N ALA A 199 -32.38 15.45 3.96
CA ALA A 199 -32.02 15.12 5.34
C ALA A 199 -31.37 13.74 5.42
N LEU A 200 -32.00 12.72 4.82
CA LEU A 200 -31.43 11.35 4.77
C LEU A 200 -30.16 11.28 3.91
N LYS A 201 -30.05 12.13 2.90
CA LYS A 201 -28.84 12.27 2.09
C LYS A 201 -27.70 12.84 2.92
N ALA A 202 -27.92 13.95 3.64
CA ALA A 202 -26.93 14.55 4.52
C ALA A 202 -26.48 13.56 5.61
N GLU A 203 -27.42 12.88 6.28
CA GLU A 203 -27.10 11.82 7.25
C GLU A 203 -26.29 10.67 6.63
N GLY A 204 -26.62 10.25 5.40
CA GLY A 204 -25.86 9.22 4.67
C GLY A 204 -24.44 9.66 4.32
N LEU A 205 -24.25 10.93 3.96
CA LEU A 205 -22.94 11.51 3.64
C LEU A 205 -22.05 11.65 4.88
N LEU A 206 -22.61 12.07 6.02
CA LEU A 206 -21.88 12.16 7.29
C LEU A 206 -21.37 10.78 7.77
N ASN A 207 -22.06 9.69 7.41
CA ASN A 207 -21.67 8.33 7.78
C ASN A 207 -20.67 7.66 6.81
N MET A 208 -20.16 8.37 5.80
CA MET A 208 -19.26 7.81 4.78
C MET A 208 -18.00 7.18 5.39
N GLY A 209 -17.44 7.81 6.43
CA GLY A 209 -16.28 7.27 7.14
C GLY A 209 -16.55 5.92 7.79
N ALA A 210 -17.74 5.74 8.38
CA ALA A 210 -18.17 4.47 8.94
C ALA A 210 -18.42 3.41 7.86
N ILE A 211 -19.01 3.81 6.73
CA ILE A 211 -19.24 2.93 5.56
C ILE A 211 -17.89 2.41 5.02
N LEU A 212 -16.91 3.30 4.83
CA LEU A 212 -15.56 2.93 4.37
C LEU A 212 -14.87 1.98 5.35
N LYS A 213 -14.92 2.28 6.66
CA LYS A 213 -14.33 1.42 7.71
C LYS A 213 -14.96 0.03 7.77
N ARG A 214 -16.28 -0.07 7.54
CA ARG A 214 -17.05 -1.32 7.55
C ARG A 214 -17.03 -2.06 6.21
N SER A 215 -16.34 -1.54 5.20
CA SER A 215 -16.17 -2.18 3.89
C SER A 215 -14.89 -3.02 3.85
N LYS A 216 -15.00 -4.32 3.53
CA LYS A 216 -13.85 -5.24 3.48
C LYS A 216 -12.88 -4.93 2.34
N SER A 217 -13.36 -4.32 1.26
CA SER A 217 -12.56 -3.98 0.08
C SER A 217 -13.08 -2.73 -0.63
N LEU A 218 -12.20 -2.07 -1.39
CA LEU A 218 -12.50 -0.87 -2.19
C LEU A 218 -12.20 -1.17 -3.66
N VAL A 219 -13.23 -1.16 -4.49
CA VAL A 219 -13.12 -1.31 -5.95
C VAL A 219 -13.31 0.06 -6.59
N VAL A 220 -12.30 0.52 -7.31
CA VAL A 220 -12.29 1.81 -8.00
C VAL A 220 -12.45 1.59 -9.50
N LEU A 221 -13.57 2.01 -10.05
CA LEU A 221 -13.79 2.08 -11.50
C LEU A 221 -13.17 3.39 -12.03
N TRP A 222 -11.92 3.28 -12.49
CA TRP A 222 -11.09 4.43 -12.80
C TRP A 222 -11.27 4.94 -14.23
N ASP A 223 -11.28 6.27 -14.37
CA ASP A 223 -11.08 7.02 -15.59
C ASP A 223 -10.28 8.29 -15.30
N GLN A 224 -9.90 9.04 -16.34
CA GLN A 224 -9.03 10.22 -16.22
C GLN A 224 -9.60 11.31 -15.29
N THR A 225 -10.92 11.43 -15.18
CA THR A 225 -11.56 12.45 -14.33
C THR A 225 -11.67 12.02 -12.87
N TYR A 226 -11.28 10.79 -12.53
CA TYR A 226 -11.35 10.31 -11.16
C TYR A 226 -10.46 11.13 -10.22
N VAL A 227 -9.22 11.42 -10.64
CA VAL A 227 -8.23 12.13 -9.82
C VAL A 227 -8.45 13.64 -9.75
N SER A 228 -9.37 14.20 -10.54
CA SER A 228 -9.73 15.62 -10.45
C SER A 228 -10.73 15.90 -9.32
N ARG A 229 -11.46 14.88 -8.86
CA ARG A 229 -12.54 15.04 -7.88
C ARG A 229 -12.01 14.87 -6.46
N LEU A 230 -12.29 15.86 -5.60
CA LEU A 230 -11.90 15.81 -4.19
C LEU A 230 -12.45 14.56 -3.49
N TRP A 231 -13.74 14.29 -3.71
CA TRP A 231 -14.46 13.18 -3.11
C TRP A 231 -13.82 11.82 -3.42
N CYS A 232 -13.50 11.57 -4.69
CA CYS A 232 -12.90 10.32 -5.15
C CYS A 232 -11.49 10.10 -4.57
N MET A 233 -10.70 11.17 -4.45
CA MET A 233 -9.37 11.11 -3.83
C MET A 233 -9.45 10.92 -2.32
N PHE A 234 -10.44 11.56 -1.67
CA PHE A 234 -10.72 11.37 -0.25
C PHE A 234 -11.10 9.92 0.06
N GLU A 235 -12.01 9.29 -0.70
CA GLU A 235 -12.42 7.89 -0.48
C GLU A 235 -11.22 6.93 -0.49
N MET A 236 -10.32 7.08 -1.47
CA MET A 236 -9.13 6.24 -1.58
C MET A 236 -8.16 6.49 -0.42
N ALA A 237 -7.87 7.76 -0.12
CA ALA A 237 -6.95 8.12 0.96
C ALA A 237 -7.48 7.64 2.32
N ALA A 238 -8.77 7.89 2.59
CA ALA A 238 -9.45 7.52 3.81
C ALA A 238 -9.50 6.00 3.97
N PHE A 239 -9.78 5.25 2.89
CA PHE A 239 -9.75 3.79 2.93
C PHE A 239 -8.35 3.27 3.26
N LEU A 240 -7.31 3.76 2.60
CA LEU A 240 -5.92 3.37 2.89
C LEU A 240 -5.51 3.73 4.32
N LYS A 241 -5.89 4.91 4.81
CA LYS A 241 -5.59 5.35 6.17
C LYS A 241 -6.31 4.51 7.22
N SER A 242 -7.59 4.17 6.99
CA SER A 242 -8.38 3.32 7.90
C SER A 242 -7.86 1.87 8.01
N ARG A 243 -6.98 1.46 7.09
CA ARG A 243 -6.42 0.11 6.98
C ARG A 243 -4.90 0.09 7.19
N GLN A 244 -4.32 1.14 7.79
CA GLN A 244 -2.90 1.13 8.17
C GLN A 244 -2.59 -0.10 9.04
N PRO A 245 -1.47 -0.79 8.77
CA PRO A 245 -1.33 -2.21 9.03
C PRO A 245 -1.17 -2.52 10.53
N VAL A 246 -2.08 -3.32 11.08
CA VAL A 246 -1.79 -4.15 12.26
C VAL A 246 -1.18 -5.46 11.74
N GLU A 247 0.15 -5.47 11.64
CA GLU A 247 1.17 -6.53 11.44
C GLU A 247 0.87 -7.95 10.87
N ASN A 248 -0.34 -8.41 10.55
CA ASN A 248 -0.53 -9.82 10.14
C ASN A 248 -1.53 -10.14 9.03
N GLU A 249 -2.09 -9.16 8.30
CA GLU A 249 -2.98 -9.46 7.18
C GLU A 249 -2.46 -8.91 5.85
N ARG A 250 -1.91 -9.80 5.03
CA ARG A 250 -1.80 -9.57 3.57
C ARG A 250 -3.21 -9.53 2.98
N GLN A 251 -3.84 -8.36 2.92
CA GLN A 251 -4.79 -8.02 1.87
C GLN A 251 -5.11 -6.52 1.89
N HIS A 252 -4.28 -5.72 1.20
CA HIS A 252 -4.74 -4.44 0.68
C HIS A 252 -5.79 -4.74 -0.40
N SER A 253 -7.05 -4.81 -0.03
CA SER A 253 -8.17 -5.09 -0.94
C SER A 253 -8.62 -3.82 -1.68
N LEU A 254 -7.66 -2.99 -2.10
CA LEU A 254 -7.88 -1.88 -3.02
C LEU A 254 -7.62 -2.38 -4.45
N GLU A 255 -8.68 -2.48 -5.25
CA GLU A 255 -8.62 -2.90 -6.65
C GLU A 255 -8.99 -1.73 -7.55
N ILE A 256 -8.04 -1.24 -8.35
CA ILE A 256 -8.27 -0.13 -9.28
C ILE A 256 -8.37 -0.71 -10.68
N CYS A 257 -9.55 -0.60 -11.30
CA CYS A 257 -9.82 -1.12 -12.63
C CYS A 257 -10.22 0.01 -13.58
N PRO A 258 -9.44 0.29 -14.64
CA PRO A 258 -9.88 1.20 -15.68
C PRO A 258 -11.17 0.71 -16.33
N VAL A 259 -12.12 1.63 -16.58
CA VAL A 259 -13.47 1.30 -17.06
C VAL A 259 -13.52 0.59 -18.43
N PHE A 260 -12.47 0.67 -19.24
CA PHE A 260 -12.42 0.03 -20.56
C PHE A 260 -11.97 -1.44 -20.53
N VAL A 261 -11.28 -1.88 -19.47
CA VAL A 261 -10.56 -3.17 -19.44
C VAL A 261 -11.52 -4.34 -19.53
N CYS A 262 -12.54 -4.36 -18.67
CA CYS A 262 -13.52 -5.43 -18.64
C CYS A 262 -14.38 -5.50 -19.93
N PRO A 263 -14.89 -4.37 -20.47
CA PRO A 263 -15.46 -4.37 -21.82
C PRO A 263 -14.54 -4.97 -22.89
N ALA A 264 -13.25 -4.59 -22.89
CA ALA A 264 -12.28 -5.11 -23.85
C ALA A 264 -12.08 -6.63 -23.70
N LEU A 265 -12.04 -7.16 -22.47
CA LEU A 265 -11.96 -8.59 -22.20
C LEU A 265 -13.20 -9.36 -22.68
N LEU A 266 -14.40 -8.81 -22.46
CA LEU A 266 -15.65 -9.42 -22.94
C LEU A 266 -15.73 -9.43 -24.48
N ILE A 267 -15.41 -8.30 -25.12
CA ILE A 267 -15.36 -8.21 -26.58
C ILE A 267 -14.29 -9.17 -27.14
N GLY A 268 -13.12 -9.24 -26.49
CA GLY A 268 -12.06 -10.17 -26.84
C GLY A 268 -12.48 -11.63 -26.72
N ASN A 269 -13.24 -11.99 -25.67
CA ASN A 269 -13.79 -13.33 -25.50
C ASN A 269 -14.78 -13.69 -26.62
N LEU A 270 -15.70 -12.78 -26.95
CA LEU A 270 -16.63 -12.98 -28.07
C LEU A 270 -15.87 -13.09 -29.40
N GLY A 271 -14.90 -12.21 -29.64
CA GLY A 271 -14.05 -12.22 -30.82
C GLY A 271 -13.24 -13.51 -30.97
N ALA A 272 -12.67 -14.02 -29.87
CA ALA A 272 -11.98 -15.30 -29.84
C ALA A 272 -12.93 -16.46 -30.17
N SER A 273 -14.14 -16.48 -29.58
CA SER A 273 -15.18 -17.48 -29.86
C SER A 273 -15.55 -17.50 -31.35
N VAL A 274 -15.83 -16.34 -31.94
CA VAL A 274 -16.15 -16.20 -33.37
C VAL A 274 -14.96 -16.65 -34.23
N THR A 275 -13.74 -16.24 -33.89
CA THR A 275 -12.54 -16.57 -34.66
C THR A 275 -12.30 -18.08 -34.71
N VAL A 276 -12.37 -18.78 -33.56
CA VAL A 276 -12.15 -20.24 -33.53
C VAL A 276 -13.29 -21.00 -34.22
N MET A 277 -14.54 -20.52 -34.12
CA MET A 277 -15.68 -21.12 -34.84
C MET A 277 -15.54 -20.97 -36.35
N VAL A 278 -15.16 -19.79 -36.84
CA VAL A 278 -14.93 -19.54 -38.27
C VAL A 278 -13.74 -20.36 -38.77
N PHE A 279 -12.62 -20.37 -38.03
CA PHE A 279 -11.46 -21.18 -38.39
C PHE A 279 -11.81 -22.65 -38.53
N LYS A 280 -12.55 -23.21 -37.57
CA LYS A 280 -12.97 -24.61 -37.61
C LYS A 280 -13.93 -24.91 -38.77
N SER A 281 -14.87 -24.00 -39.03
CA SER A 281 -15.89 -24.17 -40.10
C SER A 281 -15.30 -24.04 -41.51
N SER A 282 -14.19 -23.32 -41.66
CA SER A 282 -13.52 -23.12 -42.96
C SER A 282 -12.75 -24.34 -43.45
N LEU A 283 -12.45 -25.32 -42.58
CA LEU A 283 -11.70 -26.55 -42.90
C LEU A 283 -10.33 -26.29 -43.57
N VAL A 284 -9.78 -25.09 -43.40
CA VAL A 284 -8.47 -24.72 -43.94
C VAL A 284 -7.34 -25.33 -43.10
N PRO A 285 -6.23 -25.75 -43.71
CA PRO A 285 -5.09 -26.27 -42.95
C PRO A 285 -4.53 -25.16 -42.03
N PRO A 286 -4.05 -25.49 -40.81
CA PRO A 286 -3.53 -24.51 -39.86
C PRO A 286 -2.44 -23.59 -40.44
N VAL A 287 -1.55 -24.15 -41.27
CA VAL A 287 -0.47 -23.41 -41.93
C VAL A 287 -0.45 -23.74 -43.43
N PRO A 288 -0.43 -22.73 -44.34
CA PRO A 288 -0.38 -21.29 -44.09
C PRO A 288 -1.76 -20.59 -44.03
N TRP A 289 -2.80 -21.19 -44.61
CA TRP A 289 -4.09 -20.52 -44.82
C TRP A 289 -4.87 -20.27 -43.52
N GLY A 290 -4.74 -21.15 -42.53
CA GLY A 290 -5.30 -20.95 -41.20
C GLY A 290 -4.74 -19.73 -40.48
N LEU A 291 -3.41 -19.58 -40.49
CA LEU A 291 -2.71 -18.41 -39.96
C LEU A 291 -3.20 -17.12 -40.64
N ALA A 292 -3.33 -17.11 -41.96
CA ALA A 292 -3.84 -15.96 -42.70
C ALA A 292 -5.29 -15.61 -42.30
N LEU A 293 -6.16 -16.62 -42.19
CA LEU A 293 -7.55 -16.45 -41.77
C LEU A 293 -7.66 -15.87 -40.35
N ILE A 294 -6.95 -16.47 -39.38
CA ILE A 294 -6.93 -16.00 -37.99
C ILE A 294 -6.37 -14.58 -37.92
N GLY A 295 -5.29 -14.29 -38.66
CA GLY A 295 -4.71 -12.96 -38.78
C GLY A 295 -5.73 -11.94 -39.29
N CYS A 296 -6.41 -12.21 -40.39
CA CYS A 296 -7.42 -11.31 -40.97
C CYS A 296 -8.59 -11.04 -40.02
N LEU A 297 -9.06 -12.05 -39.28
CA LEU A 297 -10.19 -11.90 -38.35
C LEU A 297 -9.78 -11.17 -37.06
N ALA A 298 -8.60 -11.48 -36.51
CA ALA A 298 -8.15 -10.90 -35.26
C ALA A 298 -7.59 -9.48 -35.43
N PHE A 299 -6.96 -9.17 -36.57
CA PHE A 299 -6.19 -7.93 -36.78
C PHE A 299 -6.97 -6.64 -36.48
N PRO A 300 -8.21 -6.43 -36.95
CA PRO A 300 -8.95 -5.20 -36.65
C PRO A 300 -9.23 -5.04 -35.15
N SER A 301 -9.66 -6.12 -34.50
CA SER A 301 -9.99 -6.11 -33.07
C SER A 301 -8.76 -5.91 -32.19
N MET A 302 -7.63 -6.55 -32.54
CA MET A 302 -6.36 -6.40 -31.83
C MET A 302 -5.74 -5.02 -32.04
N THR A 303 -5.91 -4.43 -33.23
CA THR A 303 -5.48 -3.04 -33.51
C THR A 303 -6.25 -2.05 -32.66
N LEU A 304 -7.58 -2.21 -32.58
CA LEU A 304 -8.41 -1.39 -31.71
C LEU A 304 -8.02 -1.55 -30.23
N LEU A 305 -7.77 -2.78 -29.79
CA LEU A 305 -7.32 -3.06 -28.42
C LEU A 305 -5.97 -2.39 -28.13
N ALA A 306 -4.99 -2.52 -29.04
CA ALA A 306 -3.68 -1.88 -28.92
C ALA A 306 -3.81 -0.35 -28.84
N TYR A 307 -4.66 0.25 -29.69
CA TYR A 307 -4.95 1.67 -29.67
C TYR A 307 -5.54 2.13 -28.32
N VAL A 308 -6.51 1.39 -27.78
CA VAL A 308 -7.11 1.72 -26.48
C VAL A 308 -6.09 1.58 -25.34
N ILE A 309 -5.24 0.55 -25.35
CA ILE A 309 -4.15 0.37 -24.37
C ILE A 309 -3.11 1.50 -24.47
N LEU A 310 -2.80 1.95 -25.67
CA LEU A 310 -1.88 3.07 -25.92
C LEU A 310 -2.45 4.38 -25.36
N MET A 311 -3.73 4.64 -25.61
CA MET A 311 -4.45 5.78 -25.03
C MET A 311 -4.51 5.71 -23.50
N HIS A 312 -4.75 4.52 -22.93
CA HIS A 312 -4.67 4.30 -21.49
C HIS A 312 -3.27 4.58 -20.95
N SER A 313 -2.23 4.10 -21.63
CA SER A 313 -0.83 4.33 -21.22
C SER A 313 -0.49 5.82 -21.15
N ARG A 314 -1.01 6.63 -22.07
CA ARG A 314 -0.90 8.10 -22.02
C ARG A 314 -1.71 8.72 -20.90
N SER A 315 -2.88 8.17 -20.63
CA SER A 315 -3.73 8.63 -19.53
C SER A 315 -3.06 8.47 -18.17
N ILE A 316 -2.17 7.47 -18.02
CA ILE A 316 -1.35 7.29 -16.82
C ILE A 316 -0.34 8.44 -16.68
N ASP A 317 0.33 8.85 -17.76
CA ASP A 317 1.26 10.00 -17.73
C ASP A 317 0.51 11.29 -17.33
N ALA A 318 -0.67 11.52 -17.91
CA ALA A 318 -1.50 12.68 -17.57
C ALA A 318 -1.97 12.65 -16.10
N MET A 319 -2.41 11.48 -15.63
CA MET A 319 -2.79 11.27 -14.22
C MET A 319 -1.61 11.50 -13.27
N GLN A 320 -0.41 11.01 -13.61
CA GLN A 320 0.79 11.25 -12.80
C GLN A 320 1.08 12.74 -12.66
N ALA A 321 0.98 13.51 -13.76
CA ALA A 321 1.17 14.96 -13.72
C ALA A 321 0.12 15.63 -12.83
N GLN A 322 -1.15 15.28 -13.00
CA GLN A 322 -2.25 15.86 -12.24
C GLN A 322 -2.18 15.55 -10.74
N VAL A 323 -1.84 14.31 -10.37
CA VAL A 323 -1.75 13.91 -8.96
C VAL A 323 -0.53 14.54 -8.28
N ARG A 324 0.59 14.75 -8.99
CA ARG A 324 1.78 15.42 -8.43
C ARG A 324 1.51 16.87 -8.05
N THR A 325 0.71 17.58 -8.84
CA THR A 325 0.29 18.95 -8.57
C THR A 325 -1.10 19.01 -7.94
N PHE A 326 -1.59 17.90 -7.39
CA PHE A 326 -2.93 17.86 -6.80
C PHE A 326 -2.98 18.83 -5.63
N ALA A 327 -3.92 19.77 -5.69
CA ALA A 327 -4.25 20.66 -4.59
C ALA A 327 -5.76 20.59 -4.36
N ILE A 328 -6.19 20.66 -3.10
CA ILE A 328 -7.61 20.60 -2.77
C ILE A 328 -8.34 21.77 -3.46
N GLU A 329 -7.76 22.97 -3.47
CA GLU A 329 -8.29 24.16 -4.16
C GLU A 329 -8.60 23.92 -5.64
N ALA A 330 -7.68 23.26 -6.35
CA ALA A 330 -7.83 22.96 -7.78
C ALA A 330 -8.74 21.77 -8.08
N SER A 331 -9.21 21.04 -7.05
CA SER A 331 -10.04 19.85 -7.23
C SER A 331 -11.53 20.19 -7.40
N SER A 332 -12.19 19.46 -8.30
CA SER A 332 -13.59 19.67 -8.60
C SER A 332 -14.51 19.13 -7.50
N SER A 333 -15.61 19.85 -7.29
CA SER A 333 -16.69 19.48 -6.38
C SER A 333 -18.01 19.83 -7.06
N THR A 334 -18.86 18.82 -7.26
CA THR A 334 -20.07 18.94 -8.10
C THR A 334 -21.08 19.96 -7.56
N CYS A 335 -21.14 20.15 -6.24
CA CYS A 335 -21.94 21.21 -5.61
C CYS A 335 -21.45 22.61 -6.01
N CYS A 336 -20.13 22.83 -6.00
CA CYS A 336 -19.51 24.12 -6.27
C CYS A 336 -19.61 24.50 -7.75
N GLU A 337 -19.46 23.52 -8.66
CA GLU A 337 -19.64 23.74 -10.11
C GLU A 337 -21.07 24.16 -10.48
N LYS A 338 -22.07 23.77 -9.67
CA LYS A 338 -23.48 24.14 -9.86
C LYS A 338 -23.89 25.39 -9.06
N GLY A 339 -22.93 26.08 -8.45
CA GLY A 339 -23.21 27.27 -7.63
C GLY A 339 -24.11 26.98 -6.43
N HIS A 340 -24.02 25.78 -5.83
CA HIS A 340 -24.83 25.39 -4.67
C HIS A 340 -26.35 25.44 -4.91
N THR A 341 -26.80 25.13 -6.13
CA THR A 341 -28.23 25.06 -6.45
C THR A 341 -28.64 23.72 -7.07
N ASP A 342 -29.73 23.13 -6.57
CA ASP A 342 -30.39 21.96 -7.19
C ASP A 342 -31.07 22.39 -8.52
N PRO A 343 -31.29 21.52 -9.52
CA PRO A 343 -32.15 21.77 -10.69
C PRO A 343 -33.54 22.37 -10.44
N ARG A 344 -34.02 22.44 -9.19
CA ARG A 344 -35.26 23.10 -8.76
C ARG A 344 -35.05 24.51 -8.18
N GLY A 345 -33.81 25.00 -8.11
CA GLY A 345 -33.45 26.33 -7.58
C GLY A 345 -33.33 26.41 -6.05
N LEU A 346 -33.27 25.27 -5.34
CA LEU A 346 -33.10 25.20 -3.89
C LEU A 346 -31.61 25.19 -3.50
N PRO A 347 -31.23 25.76 -2.33
CA PRO A 347 -29.85 25.73 -1.84
C PRO A 347 -29.39 24.30 -1.59
N LEU A 348 -28.18 23.99 -2.03
CA LEU A 348 -27.56 22.67 -1.97
C LEU A 348 -26.34 22.72 -1.05
N LEU A 349 -26.36 21.89 -0.01
CA LEU A 349 -25.26 21.70 0.94
C LEU A 349 -23.92 21.50 0.21
N CYS A 350 -22.88 22.16 0.72
CA CYS A 350 -21.54 22.10 0.16
C CYS A 350 -20.81 20.82 0.59
N ASP A 351 -20.83 19.79 -0.25
CA ASP A 351 -20.10 18.53 -0.04
C ASP A 351 -18.61 18.76 0.24
N ARG A 352 -18.01 19.79 -0.37
CA ARG A 352 -16.61 20.15 -0.22
C ARG A 352 -16.26 20.55 1.23
N ASN A 353 -17.11 21.32 1.89
CA ASN A 353 -16.89 21.75 3.27
C ASN A 353 -16.93 20.56 4.24
N ILE A 354 -17.83 19.61 3.98
CA ILE A 354 -17.94 18.36 4.75
C ILE A 354 -16.65 17.54 4.58
N ILE A 355 -16.18 17.35 3.34
CA ILE A 355 -14.93 16.62 3.09
C ILE A 355 -13.72 17.31 3.71
N LEU A 356 -13.62 18.63 3.63
CA LEU A 356 -12.52 19.39 4.23
C LEU A 356 -12.44 19.17 5.74
N ARG A 357 -13.59 19.19 6.44
CA ARG A 357 -13.66 18.86 7.87
C ARG A 357 -13.26 17.40 8.12
N CYS A 358 -13.73 16.44 7.31
CA CYS A 358 -13.25 15.06 7.40
C CYS A 358 -11.72 14.97 7.23
N ILE A 359 -11.16 15.72 6.28
CA ILE A 359 -9.74 15.74 5.99
C ILE A 359 -8.95 16.27 7.20
N THR A 360 -9.34 17.39 7.79
CA THR A 360 -8.64 17.94 8.96
C THR A 360 -8.75 16.99 10.15
N THR A 361 -9.93 16.41 10.40
CA THR A 361 -10.10 15.43 11.48
C THR A 361 -9.29 14.16 11.25
N TRP A 362 -9.23 13.62 10.03
CA TRP A 362 -8.61 12.32 9.77
C TRP A 362 -7.13 12.42 9.45
N PHE A 363 -6.69 13.46 8.76
CA PHE A 363 -5.30 13.66 8.30
C PHE A 363 -4.54 14.70 9.14
N GLY A 364 -5.19 15.34 10.10
CA GLY A 364 -4.64 16.41 10.93
C GLY A 364 -4.64 17.76 10.22
N SER A 365 -4.25 17.77 8.93
CA SER A 365 -4.24 18.97 8.10
C SER A 365 -4.57 18.64 6.64
N THR A 366 -4.99 19.67 5.90
CA THR A 366 -5.15 19.62 4.44
C THR A 366 -3.82 19.33 3.73
N GLU A 367 -2.71 19.86 4.24
CA GLU A 367 -1.36 19.63 3.71
C GLU A 367 -0.93 18.17 3.84
N ASN A 368 -1.18 17.54 4.98
CA ASN A 368 -0.88 16.11 5.20
C ASN A 368 -1.68 15.21 4.25
N PHE A 369 -2.94 15.56 4.00
CA PHE A 369 -3.77 14.88 3.01
C PHE A 369 -3.21 15.03 1.60
N GLU A 370 -2.88 16.25 1.17
CA GLU A 370 -2.27 16.49 -0.14
C GLU A 370 -0.94 15.75 -0.31
N SER A 371 -0.10 15.74 0.73
CA SER A 371 1.15 14.98 0.75
C SER A 371 0.90 13.47 0.59
N THR A 372 -0.07 12.92 1.32
CA THR A 372 -0.48 11.50 1.21
C THR A 372 -0.99 11.17 -0.19
N VAL A 373 -1.73 12.09 -0.82
CA VAL A 373 -2.22 11.96 -2.20
C VAL A 373 -1.05 11.95 -3.19
N ARG A 374 -0.15 12.92 -3.08
CA ARG A 374 1.01 13.11 -3.99
C ARG A 374 2.05 11.99 -3.87
N THR A 375 2.11 11.30 -2.73
CA THR A 375 3.09 10.24 -2.45
C THR A 375 2.44 8.85 -2.51
N THR A 376 1.79 8.42 -1.43
CA THR A 376 1.25 7.07 -1.26
C THR A 376 0.22 6.71 -2.33
N LEU A 377 -0.78 7.57 -2.56
CA LEU A 377 -1.82 7.28 -3.55
C LEU A 377 -1.28 7.29 -4.97
N LEU A 378 -0.36 8.20 -5.31
CA LEU A 378 0.30 8.21 -6.61
C LEU A 378 1.01 6.89 -6.89
N THR A 379 1.80 6.38 -5.95
CA THR A 379 2.51 5.10 -6.10
C THR A 379 1.52 3.94 -6.31
N VAL A 380 0.45 3.87 -5.53
CA VAL A 380 -0.58 2.84 -5.65
C VAL A 380 -1.31 2.92 -6.99
N LEU A 381 -1.73 4.14 -7.42
CA LEU A 381 -2.40 4.38 -8.69
C LEU A 381 -1.54 3.94 -9.87
N VAL A 382 -0.28 4.37 -9.92
CA VAL A 382 0.64 4.01 -11.00
C VAL A 382 0.86 2.51 -11.05
N HIS A 383 1.07 1.87 -9.90
CA HIS A 383 1.28 0.42 -9.84
C HIS A 383 0.06 -0.34 -10.38
N GLN A 384 -1.13 -0.05 -9.88
CA GLN A 384 -2.36 -0.74 -10.28
C GLN A 384 -2.72 -0.47 -11.76
N LEU A 385 -2.64 0.78 -12.20
CA LEU A 385 -3.02 1.20 -13.55
C LEU A 385 -1.99 0.86 -14.64
N SER A 386 -0.74 0.55 -14.28
CA SER A 386 0.29 0.18 -15.27
C SER A 386 0.60 -1.32 -15.27
N ASN A 387 0.48 -1.98 -14.11
CA ASN A 387 0.97 -3.34 -13.93
C ASN A 387 -0.13 -4.36 -13.62
N CYS A 388 -1.24 -3.95 -13.02
CA CYS A 388 -2.30 -4.87 -12.58
C CYS A 388 -3.53 -4.89 -13.52
N VAL A 389 -3.58 -3.99 -14.52
CA VAL A 389 -4.69 -3.83 -15.47
C VAL A 389 -5.14 -5.16 -16.08
N PHE A 390 -4.20 -5.89 -16.68
CA PHE A 390 -4.43 -7.22 -17.24
C PHE A 390 -3.65 -8.23 -16.43
N SER A 391 -4.25 -8.71 -15.34
CA SER A 391 -3.69 -9.82 -14.59
C SER A 391 -3.69 -11.10 -15.44
N TYR A 392 -2.75 -12.00 -15.15
CA TYR A 392 -2.64 -13.31 -15.81
C TYR A 392 -4.01 -14.02 -15.88
N TRP A 393 -4.72 -14.07 -14.75
CA TRP A 393 -6.01 -14.74 -14.67
C TRP A 393 -7.11 -14.04 -15.47
N ARG A 394 -7.14 -12.70 -15.55
CA ARG A 394 -8.12 -12.00 -16.41
C ARG A 394 -7.93 -12.36 -17.89
N ILE A 395 -6.68 -12.51 -18.33
CA ILE A 395 -6.36 -12.92 -19.71
C ILE A 395 -6.80 -14.37 -19.95
N VAL A 396 -6.47 -15.28 -19.02
CA VAL A 396 -6.86 -16.69 -19.10
C VAL A 396 -8.39 -16.85 -19.15
N LEU A 397 -9.12 -16.12 -18.30
CA LEU A 397 -10.60 -16.14 -18.29
C LEU A 397 -11.16 -15.60 -19.62
N ALA A 398 -10.61 -14.51 -20.15
CA ALA A 398 -11.09 -13.93 -21.41
C ALA A 398 -10.78 -14.80 -22.63
N THR A 399 -9.70 -15.58 -22.60
CA THR A 399 -9.23 -16.42 -23.72
C THR A 399 -9.66 -17.89 -23.62
N CYS A 400 -10.54 -18.22 -22.66
CA CYS A 400 -11.07 -19.58 -22.48
C CYS A 400 -11.74 -20.23 -23.71
N PRO A 401 -12.29 -19.52 -24.73
CA PRO A 401 -12.80 -20.17 -25.94
C PRO A 401 -11.75 -20.99 -26.70
N ILE A 402 -10.47 -20.67 -26.52
CA ILE A 402 -9.35 -21.41 -27.12
C ILE A 402 -9.22 -22.79 -26.47
N ALA A 403 -9.44 -22.90 -25.16
CA ALA A 403 -9.50 -24.19 -24.49
C ALA A 403 -10.68 -25.03 -25.00
N TRP A 404 -11.86 -24.41 -25.17
CA TRP A 404 -13.06 -25.11 -25.69
C TRP A 404 -12.86 -25.57 -27.14
N PHE A 405 -12.13 -24.81 -27.96
CA PHE A 405 -11.74 -25.22 -29.31
C PHE A 405 -10.91 -26.52 -29.31
N PHE A 406 -9.89 -26.61 -28.45
CA PHE A 406 -9.11 -27.85 -28.32
C PHE A 406 -9.93 -29.02 -27.75
N MET A 407 -10.94 -28.76 -26.89
CA MET A 407 -11.86 -29.80 -26.45
C MET A 407 -12.64 -30.40 -27.64
N ASP A 408 -13.10 -29.58 -28.59
CA ASP A 408 -13.76 -30.10 -29.78
C ASP A 408 -12.81 -30.97 -30.63
N TRP A 409 -11.50 -30.67 -30.68
CA TRP A 409 -10.51 -31.52 -31.35
C TRP A 409 -10.25 -32.84 -30.60
N CYS A 410 -10.15 -32.80 -29.27
CA CYS A 410 -10.05 -34.00 -28.44
C CYS A 410 -11.26 -34.94 -28.62
N ALA A 411 -12.47 -34.39 -28.76
CA ALA A 411 -13.69 -35.17 -28.97
C ALA A 411 -13.74 -35.84 -30.35
N GLU A 412 -13.13 -35.21 -31.35
CA GLU A 412 -13.11 -35.70 -32.73
C GLU A 412 -12.05 -36.79 -32.92
N TRP A 413 -10.91 -36.67 -32.22
CA TRP A 413 -9.77 -37.57 -32.31
C TRP A 413 -9.32 -38.05 -30.91
N PRO A 414 -10.04 -39.01 -30.30
CA PRO A 414 -9.79 -39.41 -28.90
C PRO A 414 -8.40 -40.00 -28.66
N TYR A 415 -7.83 -40.70 -29.64
CA TYR A 415 -6.48 -41.28 -29.54
C TYR A 415 -5.38 -40.22 -29.44
N ASP A 416 -5.58 -39.05 -30.04
CA ASP A 416 -4.64 -37.93 -30.02
C ASP A 416 -4.97 -36.89 -28.94
N ALA A 417 -5.96 -37.15 -28.08
CA ALA A 417 -6.40 -36.23 -27.04
C ALA A 417 -5.28 -35.71 -26.12
N PRO A 418 -4.28 -36.52 -25.67
CA PRO A 418 -3.17 -36.00 -24.87
C PRO A 418 -2.34 -34.93 -25.60
N LYS A 419 -2.15 -35.08 -26.93
CA LYS A 419 -1.43 -34.11 -27.76
C LYS A 419 -2.18 -32.78 -27.81
N PHE A 420 -3.49 -32.84 -28.04
CA PHE A 420 -4.34 -31.65 -28.08
C PHE A 420 -4.46 -30.94 -26.74
N LEU A 421 -4.48 -31.67 -25.61
CA LEU A 421 -4.45 -31.07 -24.28
C LEU A 421 -3.12 -30.35 -24.00
N CYS A 422 -2.00 -30.93 -24.39
CA CYS A 422 -0.68 -30.27 -24.28
C CYS A 422 -0.61 -29.01 -25.13
N LYS A 423 -1.13 -29.06 -26.37
CA LYS A 423 -1.27 -27.87 -27.23
C LYS A 423 -2.20 -26.83 -26.61
N ALA A 424 -3.33 -27.24 -26.03
CA ALA A 424 -4.24 -26.33 -25.34
C ALA A 424 -3.52 -25.55 -24.23
N GLY A 425 -2.75 -26.23 -23.37
CA GLY A 425 -1.93 -25.59 -22.34
C GLY A 425 -0.91 -24.61 -22.93
N ALA A 426 -0.18 -25.03 -23.97
CA ALA A 426 0.84 -24.20 -24.62
C ALA A 426 0.28 -22.90 -25.23
N TYR A 427 -0.85 -22.99 -25.94
CA TYR A 427 -1.49 -21.82 -26.56
C TYR A 427 -2.23 -20.96 -25.54
N TRP A 428 -3.09 -21.56 -24.71
CA TRP A 428 -4.01 -20.82 -23.84
C TRP A 428 -3.36 -20.33 -22.54
N LEU A 429 -2.62 -21.18 -21.84
CA LEU A 429 -2.07 -20.83 -20.52
C LEU A 429 -0.71 -20.14 -20.60
N PHE A 430 0.05 -20.32 -21.68
CA PHE A 430 1.42 -19.80 -21.76
C PHE A 430 1.59 -18.74 -22.85
N LEU A 431 1.31 -19.06 -24.13
CA LEU A 431 1.54 -18.14 -25.23
C LEU A 431 0.73 -16.85 -25.09
N LEU A 432 -0.59 -16.94 -24.88
CA LEU A 432 -1.47 -15.78 -24.86
C LEU A 432 -1.25 -14.84 -23.65
N PRO A 433 -1.06 -15.34 -22.41
CA PRO A 433 -0.73 -14.45 -21.31
C PRO A 433 0.65 -13.80 -21.48
N SER A 434 1.67 -14.56 -21.91
CA SER A 434 3.01 -14.03 -22.17
C SER A 434 3.01 -12.97 -23.28
N SER A 435 2.30 -13.25 -24.38
CA SER A 435 2.19 -12.32 -25.51
C SER A 435 1.51 -11.02 -25.13
N SER A 436 0.43 -11.11 -24.35
CA SER A 436 -0.32 -9.97 -23.86
C SER A 436 0.53 -9.11 -22.92
N LEU A 437 1.32 -9.73 -22.03
CA LEU A 437 2.23 -9.02 -21.13
C LEU A 437 3.30 -8.23 -21.92
N ILE A 438 3.94 -8.86 -22.90
CA ILE A 438 4.94 -8.20 -23.77
C ILE A 438 4.30 -7.04 -24.53
N MET A 439 3.11 -7.27 -25.11
CA MET A 439 2.40 -6.26 -25.88
C MET A 439 2.03 -5.03 -25.03
N LEU A 440 1.57 -5.25 -23.79
CA LEU A 440 1.28 -4.18 -22.84
C LEU A 440 2.52 -3.33 -22.54
N ARG A 441 3.68 -3.97 -22.44
CA ARG A 441 4.95 -3.31 -22.11
C ARG A 441 5.51 -2.55 -23.29
N LEU A 442 5.49 -3.13 -24.49
CA LEU A 442 5.83 -2.44 -25.74
C LEU A 442 4.92 -1.23 -25.99
N THR A 443 3.62 -1.39 -25.80
CA THR A 443 2.65 -0.29 -25.94
C THR A 443 2.94 0.83 -24.93
N TYR A 444 3.29 0.49 -23.69
CA TYR A 444 3.69 1.48 -22.70
C TYR A 444 5.00 2.18 -23.07
N MET A 445 6.02 1.46 -23.54
CA MET A 445 7.31 2.03 -23.95
C MET A 445 7.16 2.99 -25.15
N THR A 446 6.34 2.61 -26.13
CA THR A 446 6.13 3.36 -27.37
C THR A 446 5.13 4.51 -27.24
N ARG A 447 4.51 4.69 -26.05
CA ARG A 447 3.41 5.64 -25.84
C ARG A 447 3.72 7.10 -26.18
N ARG A 448 4.99 7.50 -26.18
CA ARG A 448 5.44 8.87 -26.45
C ARG A 448 6.00 9.09 -27.86
N LEU A 449 6.04 8.06 -28.72
CA LEU A 449 6.72 8.14 -30.02
C LEU A 449 6.03 9.03 -31.06
N CYS A 450 4.70 9.13 -31.05
CA CYS A 450 3.96 9.85 -32.09
C CYS A 450 2.74 10.59 -31.53
N GLU A 451 2.42 11.79 -32.01
CA GLU A 451 1.22 12.52 -31.59
C GLU A 451 0.13 12.54 -32.69
N GLY A 452 -1.13 12.72 -32.27
CA GLY A 452 -2.28 12.76 -33.17
C GLY A 452 -2.94 11.40 -33.46
N PHE A 453 -4.23 11.43 -33.82
CA PHE A 453 -5.07 10.24 -33.98
C PHE A 453 -4.53 9.26 -35.03
N LEU A 454 -4.18 9.75 -36.22
CA LEU A 454 -3.76 8.89 -37.33
C LEU A 454 -2.41 8.21 -37.03
N ALA A 455 -1.45 8.94 -36.48
CA ALA A 455 -0.13 8.40 -36.15
C ALA A 455 -0.24 7.33 -35.04
N LEU A 456 -1.12 7.54 -34.05
CA LEU A 456 -1.41 6.55 -33.01
C LEU A 456 -2.06 5.28 -33.57
N LEU A 457 -2.98 5.43 -34.51
CA LEU A 457 -3.61 4.28 -35.17
C LEU A 457 -2.58 3.48 -35.97
N VAL A 458 -1.71 4.15 -36.73
CA VAL A 458 -0.62 3.51 -37.48
C VAL A 458 0.36 2.81 -36.54
N LEU A 459 0.77 3.46 -35.44
CA LEU A 459 1.62 2.85 -34.43
C LEU A 459 0.97 1.58 -33.84
N SER A 460 -0.32 1.63 -33.55
CA SER A 460 -1.09 0.48 -33.05
C SER A 460 -1.13 -0.66 -34.07
N MET A 461 -1.31 -0.35 -35.36
CA MET A 461 -1.22 -1.34 -36.44
C MET A 461 0.17 -1.96 -36.53
N CYS A 462 1.23 -1.15 -36.46
CA CYS A 462 2.61 -1.63 -36.49
C CYS A 462 2.90 -2.58 -35.31
N LEU A 463 2.49 -2.22 -34.09
CA LEU A 463 2.63 -3.07 -32.91
C LEU A 463 1.95 -4.43 -33.10
N VAL A 464 0.74 -4.46 -33.67
CA VAL A 464 0.01 -5.71 -33.94
C VAL A 464 0.64 -6.50 -35.10
N LEU A 465 1.13 -5.82 -36.14
CA LEU A 465 1.85 -6.45 -37.25
C LEU A 465 3.14 -7.11 -36.79
N CYS A 466 3.88 -6.54 -35.83
CA CYS A 466 5.04 -7.18 -35.21
C CYS A 466 4.67 -8.51 -34.51
N TRP A 467 3.42 -8.67 -34.08
CA TRP A 467 2.95 -9.90 -33.44
C TRP A 467 2.68 -11.02 -34.46
N VAL A 468 2.21 -10.71 -35.67
CA VAL A 468 1.85 -11.73 -36.66
C VAL A 468 2.99 -12.72 -36.95
N PRO A 469 4.26 -12.30 -37.16
CA PRO A 469 5.39 -13.21 -37.30
C PRO A 469 5.68 -14.05 -36.07
N VAL A 470 5.48 -13.52 -34.85
CA VAL A 470 5.71 -14.26 -33.61
C VAL A 470 4.69 -15.39 -33.46
N PHE A 471 3.40 -15.09 -33.70
CA PHE A 471 2.34 -16.12 -33.68
C PHE A 471 2.52 -17.13 -34.80
N GLY A 472 2.84 -16.66 -36.00
CA GLY A 472 3.09 -17.50 -37.17
C GLY A 472 4.27 -18.44 -36.94
N SER A 473 5.38 -17.93 -36.40
CA SER A 473 6.57 -18.73 -36.08
C SER A 473 6.26 -19.79 -35.02
N PHE A 474 5.48 -19.44 -34.00
CA PHE A 474 5.01 -20.41 -33.00
C PHE A 474 4.12 -21.50 -33.61
N MET A 475 3.17 -21.12 -34.47
CA MET A 475 2.31 -22.08 -35.18
C MET A 475 3.14 -23.01 -36.07
N VAL A 476 4.06 -22.48 -36.88
CA VAL A 476 4.96 -23.27 -37.73
C VAL A 476 5.85 -24.19 -36.90
N LEU A 477 6.39 -23.70 -35.80
CA LEU A 477 7.18 -24.50 -34.87
C LEU A 477 6.37 -25.67 -34.33
N SER A 478 5.14 -25.42 -33.88
CA SER A 478 4.26 -26.42 -33.27
C SER A 478 3.67 -27.44 -34.25
N GLU A 479 3.40 -27.04 -35.49
CA GLU A 479 2.68 -27.87 -36.48
C GLU A 479 3.58 -28.49 -37.55
N ARG A 480 4.82 -28.02 -37.71
CA ARG A 480 5.73 -28.49 -38.77
C ARG A 480 7.10 -28.90 -38.25
N ILE A 481 7.80 -27.98 -37.57
CA ILE A 481 9.22 -28.17 -37.24
C ILE A 481 9.39 -29.21 -36.12
N LEU A 482 8.72 -29.00 -34.98
CA LEU A 482 8.89 -29.85 -33.81
C LEU A 482 8.41 -31.29 -34.02
N PRO A 483 7.28 -31.53 -34.70
CA PRO A 483 6.87 -32.88 -35.06
C PRO A 483 7.85 -33.57 -36.02
N ALA A 484 8.43 -32.84 -36.99
CA ALA A 484 9.42 -33.40 -37.91
C ALA A 484 10.74 -33.79 -37.24
N LEU A 485 11.13 -33.11 -36.15
CA LEU A 485 12.39 -33.35 -35.44
C LEU A 485 12.27 -34.41 -34.33
N LEU A 486 11.18 -34.41 -33.57
CA LEU A 486 11.04 -35.17 -32.33
C LEU A 486 9.91 -36.22 -32.37
N GLY A 487 9.17 -36.27 -33.48
CA GLY A 487 7.97 -37.09 -33.63
C GLY A 487 6.71 -36.45 -33.05
N ASP A 488 5.55 -36.96 -33.49
CA ASP A 488 4.22 -36.42 -33.17
C ASP A 488 3.82 -36.56 -31.69
N GLU A 489 4.39 -37.53 -30.97
CA GLU A 489 4.07 -37.80 -29.55
C GLU A 489 4.82 -36.87 -28.58
N LEU A 490 6.13 -36.66 -28.80
CA LEU A 490 6.98 -35.94 -27.85
C LEU A 490 6.93 -34.41 -28.05
N SER A 491 6.64 -33.97 -29.27
CA SER A 491 6.64 -32.55 -29.65
C SER A 491 5.70 -31.66 -28.81
N PRO A 492 4.40 -31.97 -28.60
CA PRO A 492 3.52 -31.07 -27.86
C PRO A 492 3.85 -31.00 -26.36
N LEU A 493 4.42 -32.07 -25.79
CA LEU A 493 4.85 -32.11 -24.39
C LEU A 493 6.04 -31.17 -24.17
N LEU A 494 7.08 -31.26 -25.01
CA LEU A 494 8.24 -30.39 -24.93
C LEU A 494 7.86 -28.92 -25.15
N LEU A 495 7.00 -28.64 -26.13
CA LEU A 495 6.52 -27.29 -26.40
C LEU A 495 5.84 -26.68 -25.18
N SER A 496 4.94 -27.44 -24.54
CA SER A 496 4.22 -26.99 -23.34
C SER A 496 5.18 -26.74 -22.17
N PHE A 497 6.16 -27.62 -21.96
CA PHE A 497 7.16 -27.48 -20.90
C PHE A 497 8.03 -26.22 -21.08
N VAL A 498 8.60 -26.02 -22.27
CA VAL A 498 9.44 -24.86 -22.59
C VAL A 498 8.64 -23.56 -22.46
N MET A 499 7.42 -23.53 -22.99
CA MET A 499 6.55 -22.35 -22.89
C MET A 499 6.11 -22.07 -21.45
N GLY A 500 5.92 -23.10 -20.63
CA GLY A 500 5.64 -22.95 -19.20
C GLY A 500 6.77 -22.25 -18.45
N ILE A 501 8.02 -22.68 -18.69
CA ILE A 501 9.22 -22.04 -18.11
C ILE A 501 9.34 -20.60 -18.58
N LEU A 502 9.21 -20.36 -19.89
CA LEU A 502 9.30 -19.02 -20.46
C LEU A 502 8.21 -18.09 -19.88
N ASN A 503 6.97 -18.58 -19.75
CA ASN A 503 5.88 -17.81 -19.14
C ASN A 503 6.20 -17.46 -17.68
N LEU A 504 6.68 -18.43 -16.88
CA LEU A 504 7.09 -18.15 -15.50
C LEU A 504 8.21 -17.11 -15.41
N PHE A 505 9.21 -17.21 -16.29
CA PHE A 505 10.30 -16.26 -16.37
C PHE A 505 9.81 -14.85 -16.73
N LEU A 506 9.00 -14.72 -17.80
CA LEU A 506 8.46 -13.43 -18.22
C LEU A 506 7.62 -12.76 -17.13
N TRP A 507 6.70 -13.49 -16.51
CA TRP A 507 5.84 -12.91 -15.47
C TRP A 507 6.57 -12.57 -14.17
N ARG A 508 7.79 -13.10 -13.95
CA ARG A 508 8.60 -12.82 -12.76
C ARG A 508 9.71 -11.80 -12.99
N CYS A 509 10.33 -11.81 -14.16
CA CYS A 509 11.56 -11.07 -14.45
C CYS A 509 11.33 -9.82 -15.29
N LEU A 510 10.19 -9.70 -15.99
CA LEU A 510 9.95 -8.54 -16.84
C LEU A 510 9.75 -7.27 -15.98
N PRO A 511 10.49 -6.17 -16.23
CA PRO A 511 10.44 -4.98 -15.40
C PRO A 511 9.02 -4.42 -15.23
N VAL A 512 8.73 -4.02 -14.00
CA VAL A 512 7.47 -3.38 -13.60
C VAL A 512 7.57 -1.88 -13.88
N VAL A 513 6.50 -1.29 -14.40
CA VAL A 513 6.41 0.15 -14.60
C VAL A 513 6.38 0.84 -13.24
N ARG A 514 7.38 1.69 -12.95
CA ARG A 514 7.46 2.51 -11.74
C ARG A 514 7.02 3.95 -12.03
N SER A 515 6.61 4.68 -10.99
CA SER A 515 6.42 6.13 -11.07
C SER A 515 7.74 6.80 -11.44
N SER A 516 7.73 7.74 -12.38
CA SER A 516 8.93 8.54 -12.68
C SER A 516 9.34 9.33 -11.43
N HIS A 517 10.59 9.22 -10.98
CA HIS A 517 11.11 10.06 -9.89
C HIS A 517 11.33 11.49 -10.42
N VAL A 518 11.13 12.47 -9.55
CA VAL A 518 11.49 13.87 -9.83
C VAL A 518 13.02 13.97 -9.77
N PRO A 519 13.72 14.41 -10.83
CA PRO A 519 15.06 14.95 -10.65
C PRO A 519 14.91 16.22 -9.81
N SER A 520 15.59 16.27 -8.67
CA SER A 520 15.71 17.49 -7.88
C SER A 520 16.18 18.62 -8.79
N THR A 521 15.41 19.71 -8.79
CA THR A 521 15.59 20.93 -9.57
C THR A 521 17.05 21.39 -9.66
N GLY A 522 17.56 21.55 -10.88
CA GLY A 522 18.78 22.31 -11.18
C GLY A 522 19.46 21.87 -12.47
N GLY A 523 19.16 22.54 -13.59
CA GLY A 523 19.90 22.36 -14.85
C GLY A 523 19.00 22.22 -16.07
N MET A 524 18.77 23.34 -16.75
CA MET A 524 18.21 23.40 -18.09
C MET A 524 19.26 22.86 -19.07
N GLU A 525 19.06 21.67 -19.65
CA GLU A 525 19.73 21.29 -20.89
C GLU A 525 18.74 20.68 -21.89
N SER A 526 18.93 21.12 -23.12
CA SER A 526 18.04 21.06 -24.27
C SER A 526 17.86 19.66 -24.83
N ALA A 527 16.71 19.48 -25.49
CA ALA A 527 16.41 18.37 -26.37
C ALA A 527 17.41 18.32 -27.54
N ASP A 528 18.24 17.28 -27.57
CA ASP A 528 18.73 16.59 -28.76
C ASP A 528 19.53 15.39 -28.24
N ASP A 529 18.95 14.19 -28.34
CA ASP A 529 19.65 12.90 -28.50
C ASP A 529 18.64 11.75 -28.39
N ALA A 530 17.87 11.59 -29.46
CA ALA A 530 17.23 10.33 -29.79
C ALA A 530 18.02 9.70 -30.93
N ALA A 531 18.98 8.83 -30.61
CA ALA A 531 19.34 7.63 -31.37
C ALA A 531 20.76 7.15 -31.01
N THR A 532 20.87 6.19 -30.10
CA THR A 532 21.88 5.13 -30.19
C THR A 532 21.44 3.95 -29.34
N PHE A 533 20.99 2.92 -30.04
CA PHE A 533 20.92 1.56 -29.53
C PHE A 533 22.34 1.01 -29.63
N ASP A 534 23.02 0.83 -28.50
CA ASP A 534 24.08 -0.15 -28.40
C ASP A 534 23.87 -0.99 -27.16
N GLY A 535 24.11 -2.29 -27.33
CA GLY A 535 23.97 -3.29 -26.30
C GLY A 535 25.24 -3.39 -25.46
N THR A 536 25.17 -4.33 -24.52
CA THR A 536 26.20 -4.71 -23.54
C THR A 536 26.37 -3.71 -22.40
N ASP A 537 26.05 -4.17 -21.19
CA ASP A 537 26.79 -3.89 -19.96
C ASP A 537 26.32 -4.88 -18.88
N ASP A 538 27.02 -6.02 -18.84
CA ASP A 538 27.29 -6.75 -17.59
C ASP A 538 28.55 -6.11 -16.98
N ALA A 539 28.57 -6.05 -15.64
CA ALA A 539 29.66 -5.63 -14.75
C ALA A 539 29.83 -4.12 -14.54
N ASP A 540 29.43 -3.65 -13.35
CA ASP A 540 30.37 -2.88 -12.54
C ASP A 540 30.10 -3.05 -11.04
N LEU A 541 31.01 -3.77 -10.40
CA LEU A 541 31.07 -4.08 -8.98
C LEU A 541 32.54 -3.99 -8.58
N THR A 542 33.16 -2.83 -8.81
CA THR A 542 34.54 -2.53 -8.44
C THR A 542 34.79 -1.03 -8.44
N ASP A 543 34.40 -0.33 -7.37
CA ASP A 543 35.14 0.88 -6.95
C ASP A 543 34.81 1.28 -5.51
N MET A 544 35.33 0.55 -4.51
CA MET A 544 35.42 1.02 -3.11
C MET A 544 36.54 0.31 -2.30
N LEU A 545 37.57 -0.25 -2.96
CA LEU A 545 38.71 -0.85 -2.27
C LEU A 545 40.01 -0.39 -2.91
N ASN A 546 40.46 0.80 -2.52
CA ASN A 546 41.88 1.12 -2.39
C ASN A 546 41.98 2.39 -1.55
N ASP A 547 42.27 2.21 -0.27
CA ASP A 547 43.33 2.92 0.44
C ASP A 547 43.23 2.55 1.93
N SER A 548 43.74 1.37 2.25
CA SER A 548 44.16 1.01 3.60
C SER A 548 45.43 0.18 3.49
N GLU A 549 46.54 0.73 3.96
CA GLU A 549 47.74 0.08 4.52
C GLU A 549 48.84 1.17 4.55
N ALA A 550 49.59 1.44 5.61
CA ALA A 550 49.80 0.74 6.87
C ALA A 550 50.51 1.70 7.85
N GLU A 551 50.31 1.45 9.17
CA GLU A 551 51.31 1.43 10.26
C GLU A 551 52.11 2.73 10.57
N THR A 552 52.41 3.15 11.81
CA THR A 552 52.58 2.51 13.12
C THR A 552 52.81 3.61 14.18
N ASP A 553 52.40 3.33 15.42
CA ASP A 553 53.01 3.68 16.74
C ASP A 553 53.74 5.01 16.97
N GLU A 554 53.30 5.80 17.97
CA GLU A 554 53.86 5.91 19.34
C GLU A 554 53.40 7.20 20.06
N ALA A 555 53.50 7.18 21.38
CA ALA A 555 52.88 8.12 22.33
C ALA A 555 53.63 9.46 22.56
N VAL A 556 52.93 10.38 23.25
CA VAL A 556 53.38 11.42 24.21
C VAL A 556 53.09 12.89 23.84
N ASP A 557 52.46 13.54 24.84
CA ASP A 557 52.38 14.97 25.25
C ASP A 557 51.39 15.99 24.65
N GLU A 558 50.55 16.46 25.59
CA GLU A 558 50.13 17.84 25.88
C GLU A 558 50.15 18.91 24.78
N THR A 559 48.96 19.33 24.33
CA THR A 559 48.30 20.63 24.63
C THR A 559 47.06 20.84 23.72
N PRO A 560 45.99 21.51 24.18
CA PRO A 560 44.76 21.63 23.41
C PRO A 560 44.82 22.87 22.51
N GLU A 561 45.12 22.69 21.22
CA GLU A 561 44.82 23.70 20.20
C GLU A 561 43.46 23.41 19.58
N ALA A 562 42.52 24.33 19.85
CA ALA A 562 41.18 24.33 19.31
C ALA A 562 41.20 24.64 17.81
N GLU A 563 40.76 23.71 16.97
CA GLU A 563 40.36 24.03 15.60
C GLU A 563 38.87 24.45 15.57
N PRO A 564 38.53 25.55 14.88
CA PRO A 564 37.19 26.13 14.94
C PRO A 564 36.21 25.34 14.07
N ALA A 565 35.08 24.99 14.67
CA ALA A 565 33.91 24.45 13.99
C ALA A 565 33.38 25.46 12.97
N THR A 566 33.72 25.28 11.70
CA THR A 566 33.11 26.03 10.59
C THR A 566 31.86 25.31 10.12
N GLY A 567 30.76 25.59 10.82
CA GLY A 567 29.46 25.05 10.47
C GLY A 567 28.26 25.69 11.15
N SER A 568 28.47 26.72 11.99
CA SER A 568 27.39 27.58 12.47
C SER A 568 27.02 28.58 11.36
N GLU A 569 25.73 28.68 11.07
CA GLU A 569 25.21 29.86 10.39
C GLU A 569 25.61 31.08 11.22
N LYS A 570 26.40 31.99 10.63
CA LYS A 570 26.64 33.30 11.25
C LYS A 570 25.29 33.96 11.52
N PRO A 571 25.11 34.66 12.66
CA PRO A 571 23.93 35.46 12.87
C PRO A 571 23.83 36.49 11.74
N SER A 572 22.65 36.58 11.13
CA SER A 572 22.34 37.66 10.21
C SER A 572 22.59 39.00 10.90
N ALA A 573 23.09 39.99 10.14
CA ALA A 573 23.37 41.35 10.64
C ALA A 573 22.10 42.09 11.16
N ASP A 574 20.92 41.52 10.98
CA ASP A 574 19.71 41.85 11.76
C ASP A 574 19.56 40.79 12.85
N GLY A 575 19.62 41.19 14.13
CA GLY A 575 19.57 40.32 15.33
C GLY A 575 18.27 39.52 15.53
N ARG A 576 17.85 38.75 14.54
CA ARG A 576 16.77 37.76 14.62
C ARG A 576 17.40 36.41 14.97
N SER A 577 17.04 35.87 16.13
CA SER A 577 17.42 34.53 16.60
C SER A 577 16.94 33.46 15.62
N ALA A 578 17.76 32.42 15.39
CA ALA A 578 17.33 31.24 14.66
C ALA A 578 16.10 30.61 15.34
N SER A 579 15.08 30.21 14.59
CA SER A 579 13.85 29.62 15.13
C SER A 579 13.97 28.12 15.45
N LYS A 580 15.11 27.49 15.11
CA LYS A 580 15.40 26.08 15.36
C LYS A 580 16.84 25.93 15.80
N TRP A 581 17.05 25.35 16.99
CA TRP A 581 18.36 25.13 17.59
C TRP A 581 18.62 23.64 17.76
N SER A 582 19.89 23.23 17.72
CA SER A 582 20.26 21.91 18.22
C SER A 582 20.26 21.89 19.75
N LEU A 583 20.21 20.71 20.36
CA LEU A 583 20.35 20.58 21.82
C LEU A 583 21.70 21.11 22.33
N LYS A 584 22.74 21.07 21.49
CA LYS A 584 24.04 21.64 21.82
C LYS A 584 23.95 23.17 21.90
N ASP A 585 23.35 23.81 20.90
CA ASP A 585 23.17 25.27 20.89
C ASP A 585 22.28 25.73 22.06
N LEU A 586 21.27 24.94 22.40
CA LEU A 586 20.40 25.19 23.56
C LEU A 586 21.18 25.12 24.88
N LYS A 587 22.06 24.13 25.04
CA LYS A 587 22.93 24.02 26.24
C LYS A 587 23.86 25.22 26.36
N GLU A 588 24.52 25.61 25.27
CA GLU A 588 25.39 26.79 25.26
C GLU A 588 24.63 28.07 25.64
N HIS A 589 23.37 28.21 25.21
CA HIS A 589 22.53 29.33 25.63
C HIS A 589 22.18 29.28 27.14
N PHE A 590 21.84 28.10 27.67
CA PHE A 590 21.55 27.92 29.10
C PHE A 590 22.78 28.22 29.97
N ASP A 591 23.97 27.82 29.52
CA ASP A 591 25.23 28.10 30.22
C ASP A 591 25.49 29.62 30.30
N VAL A 592 25.15 30.37 29.24
CA VAL A 592 25.27 31.85 29.22
C VAL A 592 24.26 32.52 30.15
N GLU A 593 23.02 32.03 30.19
CA GLU A 593 21.94 32.58 31.03
C GLU A 593 22.01 32.07 32.49
N GLY A 594 22.90 31.14 32.81
CA GLY A 594 23.04 30.55 34.15
C GLY A 594 21.88 29.63 34.54
N ILE A 595 21.22 29.00 33.56
CA ILE A 595 20.09 28.09 33.74
C ILE A 595 20.61 26.64 33.77
N ASP A 596 20.13 25.84 34.72
CA ASP A 596 20.56 24.45 34.89
C ASP A 596 19.98 23.51 33.81
N TYR A 597 20.69 23.41 32.69
CA TYR A 597 20.34 22.54 31.57
C TYR A 597 20.33 21.05 31.96
N ASP A 598 21.29 20.63 32.78
CA ASP A 598 21.47 19.23 33.12
C ASP A 598 20.33 18.75 34.04
N ALA A 599 19.86 19.59 34.97
CA ALA A 599 18.66 19.30 35.77
C ALA A 599 17.39 19.20 34.91
N MET A 600 17.19 20.10 33.94
CA MET A 600 16.05 20.05 33.01
C MET A 600 16.10 18.76 32.17
N MET A 601 17.25 18.42 31.60
CA MET A 601 17.41 17.20 30.81
C MET A 601 17.25 15.93 31.65
N ALA A 602 17.63 15.94 32.93
CA ALA A 602 17.37 14.82 33.83
C ALA A 602 15.86 14.57 34.00
N GLN A 603 15.06 15.62 34.17
CA GLN A 603 13.59 15.51 34.24
C GLN A 603 12.97 15.05 32.92
N ILE A 604 13.54 15.47 31.78
CA ILE A 604 13.12 15.00 30.44
C ILE A 604 13.36 13.49 30.31
N LYS A 605 14.55 13.01 30.69
CA LYS A 605 14.90 11.58 30.67
C LYS A 605 13.97 10.76 31.57
N ASP A 606 13.68 11.25 32.78
CA ASP A 606 12.72 10.63 33.70
C ASP A 606 11.31 10.52 33.09
N THR A 607 10.84 11.58 32.42
CA THR A 607 9.54 11.59 31.71
C THR A 607 9.49 10.53 30.60
N ILE A 608 10.56 10.41 29.81
CA ILE A 608 10.67 9.41 28.73
C ILE A 608 10.61 7.99 29.31
N ILE A 609 11.39 7.71 30.37
CA ILE A 609 11.44 6.38 31.00
C ILE A 609 10.06 5.98 31.52
N LYS A 610 9.40 6.84 32.30
CA LYS A 610 8.06 6.59 32.85
C LYS A 610 7.02 6.33 31.76
N THR A 611 7.11 7.06 30.64
CA THR A 611 6.22 6.91 29.49
C THR A 611 6.40 5.54 28.81
N LEU A 612 7.65 5.12 28.59
CA LEU A 612 7.94 3.81 28.00
C LEU A 612 7.52 2.66 28.92
N ILE A 613 7.70 2.79 30.24
CA ILE A 613 7.22 1.80 31.21
C ILE A 613 5.70 1.67 31.17
N ALA A 614 4.97 2.79 31.06
CA ALA A 614 3.51 2.77 30.97
C ALA A 614 3.00 2.03 29.72
N ALA A 615 3.75 2.10 28.60
CA ALA A 615 3.42 1.41 27.34
C ALA A 615 4.03 0.00 27.22
N GLU A 616 4.87 -0.44 28.17
CA GLU A 616 5.65 -1.67 28.05
C GLU A 616 4.78 -2.93 27.91
N THR A 617 3.74 -3.06 28.73
CA THR A 617 2.96 -4.30 28.80
C THR A 617 2.26 -4.65 27.48
N PRO A 618 1.56 -3.72 26.80
CA PRO A 618 1.01 -4.01 25.48
C PRO A 618 2.10 -4.27 24.43
N ILE A 619 3.23 -3.55 24.47
CA ILE A 619 4.35 -3.76 23.53
C ILE A 619 4.92 -5.17 23.67
N VAL A 620 5.25 -5.59 24.89
CA VAL A 620 5.81 -6.92 25.17
C VAL A 620 4.80 -8.03 24.87
N SER A 621 3.51 -7.79 25.11
CA SER A 621 2.46 -8.75 24.77
C SER A 621 2.32 -8.93 23.26
N ALA A 622 2.34 -7.83 22.49
CA ALA A 622 2.32 -7.87 21.04
C ALA A 622 3.57 -8.58 20.49
N TRP A 623 4.74 -8.27 21.04
CA TRP A 623 6.00 -8.90 20.70
C TRP A 623 5.99 -10.41 20.93
N HIS A 624 5.57 -10.88 22.12
CA HIS A 624 5.45 -12.31 22.39
C HIS A 624 4.47 -13.02 21.44
N ASN A 625 3.37 -12.37 21.08
CA ASN A 625 2.40 -12.93 20.13
C ASN A 625 2.97 -13.02 18.70
N GLY A 626 3.75 -12.04 18.26
CA GLY A 626 4.41 -12.02 16.95
C GLY A 626 5.61 -12.98 16.86
N ALA A 627 6.46 -13.04 17.89
CA ALA A 627 7.65 -13.88 17.93
C ALA A 627 7.32 -15.40 18.00
N ASN A 628 6.19 -15.77 18.61
CA ASN A 628 5.70 -17.15 18.66
C ASN A 628 5.09 -17.66 17.34
N TYR A 629 4.96 -16.82 16.31
CA TYR A 629 4.31 -17.17 15.03
C TYR A 629 5.26 -17.85 14.00
N ARG A 630 6.47 -18.27 14.40
CA ARG A 630 7.35 -19.06 13.53
C ARG A 630 6.93 -20.54 13.54
N GLY A 631 6.25 -20.92 12.46
CA GLY A 631 5.74 -22.27 12.21
C GLY A 631 6.73 -23.41 12.46
N ALA A 632 6.15 -24.58 12.73
CA ALA A 632 6.69 -25.83 13.23
C ALA A 632 7.85 -26.51 12.45
N ASN A 633 8.75 -25.79 11.78
CA ASN A 633 9.81 -26.42 10.96
C ASN A 633 11.14 -25.65 10.84
N ARG A 634 11.45 -24.71 11.73
CA ARG A 634 12.84 -24.20 11.85
C ARG A 634 13.33 -24.44 13.27
N ALA A 635 14.45 -25.15 13.38
CA ALA A 635 15.14 -25.38 14.64
C ALA A 635 15.33 -24.04 15.38
N TRP A 636 14.87 -24.03 16.62
CA TRP A 636 14.92 -22.89 17.53
C TRP A 636 16.38 -22.47 17.72
N ARG A 637 16.81 -21.36 17.09
CA ARG A 637 17.93 -20.58 17.62
C ARG A 637 17.32 -19.63 18.66
N PRO A 638 17.77 -19.61 19.93
CA PRO A 638 17.44 -18.53 20.82
C PRO A 638 18.04 -17.26 20.21
N VAL A 639 17.22 -16.49 19.52
CA VAL A 639 17.53 -15.07 19.34
C VAL A 639 17.39 -14.49 20.75
N GLY A 640 18.44 -13.85 21.25
CA GLY A 640 18.44 -13.28 22.60
C GLY A 640 17.21 -12.38 22.81
N PRO A 641 16.79 -12.14 24.06
CA PRO A 641 15.57 -11.40 24.38
C PRO A 641 15.49 -9.99 23.77
N ASN A 642 16.61 -9.42 23.29
CA ASN A 642 16.71 -8.03 22.84
C ASN A 642 16.95 -7.83 21.33
N GLN A 643 16.93 -8.89 20.50
CA GLN A 643 17.50 -8.80 19.12
C GLN A 643 16.51 -8.94 17.95
N THR A 644 15.20 -8.78 18.15
CA THR A 644 14.23 -8.93 17.04
C THR A 644 13.68 -7.62 16.51
N CYS A 645 13.59 -6.58 17.34
CA CYS A 645 12.91 -5.32 17.03
C CYS A 645 13.64 -4.15 17.71
N PHE A 646 13.73 -3.03 17.02
CA PHE A 646 14.12 -1.74 17.58
C PHE A 646 13.20 -0.67 16.97
N GLU A 647 13.00 0.45 17.67
CA GLU A 647 12.13 1.53 17.20
C GLU A 647 12.69 2.89 17.59
N LEU A 648 12.54 3.88 16.69
CA LEU A 648 12.94 5.26 16.90
C LEU A 648 11.70 6.10 17.22
N PHE A 649 11.60 6.61 18.44
CA PHE A 649 10.52 7.48 18.87
C PHE A 649 10.95 8.96 18.84
N GLY A 650 10.05 9.84 18.38
CA GLY A 650 10.18 11.29 18.55
C GLY A 650 9.35 11.74 19.75
N PHE A 651 10.01 12.26 20.79
CA PHE A 651 9.33 12.79 21.96
C PHE A 651 9.17 14.31 21.82
N ASP A 652 7.91 14.76 21.83
CA ASP A 652 7.57 16.17 21.79
C ASP A 652 7.31 16.63 23.23
N ILE A 653 8.25 17.40 23.77
CA ILE A 653 8.25 17.84 25.16
C ILE A 653 8.23 19.36 25.21
N LEU A 654 7.28 19.90 25.96
CA LEU A 654 7.19 21.33 26.27
C LEU A 654 7.82 21.59 27.63
N VAL A 655 8.76 22.53 27.71
CA VAL A 655 9.36 22.97 28.97
C VAL A 655 8.73 24.30 29.37
N ASP A 656 8.20 24.37 30.59
CA ASP A 656 7.60 25.60 31.12
C ASP A 656 8.62 26.56 31.76
N GLU A 657 8.14 27.70 32.24
CA GLU A 657 8.94 28.75 32.91
C GLU A 657 9.64 28.28 34.20
N THR A 658 9.24 27.14 34.77
CA THR A 658 9.88 26.52 35.94
C THR A 658 10.86 25.41 35.57
N LEU A 659 11.18 25.27 34.28
CA LEU A 659 11.99 24.19 33.70
C LEU A 659 11.37 22.80 33.85
N ARG A 660 10.05 22.72 34.06
CA ARG A 660 9.36 21.45 34.17
C ARG A 660 9.00 20.94 32.77
N PRO A 661 9.39 19.70 32.42
CA PRO A 661 9.01 19.09 31.15
C PRO A 661 7.60 18.50 31.20
N TRP A 662 6.82 18.78 30.18
CA TRP A 662 5.49 18.25 29.93
C TRP A 662 5.51 17.45 28.64
N LEU A 663 5.19 16.16 28.73
CA LEU A 663 5.00 15.32 27.55
C LEU A 663 3.76 15.78 26.79
N LEU A 664 3.92 16.13 25.51
CA LEU A 664 2.80 16.43 24.61
C LEU A 664 2.36 15.17 23.87
N GLU A 665 3.30 14.56 23.14
CA GLU A 665 3.06 13.35 22.38
C GLU A 665 4.33 12.52 22.16
N VAL A 666 4.15 11.26 21.76
CA VAL A 666 5.22 10.36 21.34
C VAL A 666 4.94 9.93 19.91
N ASN A 667 5.77 10.39 19.00
CA ASN A 667 5.71 10.08 17.57
C ASN A 667 6.43 8.76 17.28
N THR A 668 5.70 7.75 16.80
CA THR A 668 6.27 6.45 16.38
C THR A 668 6.95 6.50 15.01
N CYS A 669 6.77 7.60 14.27
CA CYS A 669 7.40 7.84 12.97
C CYS A 669 7.89 9.29 12.88
N PRO A 670 8.97 9.65 13.62
CA PRO A 670 9.50 11.00 13.57
C PRO A 670 10.00 11.35 12.16
N SER A 671 9.78 12.59 11.73
CA SER A 671 10.20 13.02 10.39
C SER A 671 11.72 12.97 10.22
N LEU A 672 12.20 12.11 9.32
CA LEU A 672 13.60 12.08 8.88
C LEU A 672 13.87 12.96 7.63
N SER A 673 12.85 13.68 7.12
CA SER A 673 13.04 14.60 6.00
C SER A 673 13.92 15.79 6.41
N SER A 674 14.88 16.16 5.58
CA SER A 674 15.83 17.23 5.87
C SER A 674 15.54 18.45 4.99
N SER A 675 14.93 19.48 5.56
CA SER A 675 14.64 20.75 4.88
C SER A 675 15.71 21.82 5.10
N SER A 676 16.59 21.64 6.09
CA SER A 676 17.71 22.54 6.38
C SER A 676 19.05 21.78 6.46
N PRO A 677 20.20 22.46 6.28
CA PRO A 677 21.52 21.86 6.48
C PRO A 677 21.73 21.32 7.90
N LEU A 678 21.17 21.98 8.92
CA LEU A 678 21.18 21.53 10.31
C LEU A 678 20.41 20.21 10.47
N ASP A 679 19.18 20.15 9.93
CA ASP A 679 18.36 18.92 9.95
C ASP A 679 19.09 17.77 9.24
N LYS A 680 19.75 18.04 8.10
CA LYS A 680 20.49 17.03 7.35
C LYS A 680 21.63 16.43 8.17
N ARG A 681 22.43 17.26 8.84
CA ARG A 681 23.55 16.79 9.68
C ARG A 681 23.05 15.98 10.87
N LEU A 682 22.10 16.52 11.63
CA LEU A 682 21.58 15.85 12.82
C LEU A 682 20.89 14.53 12.51
N LYS A 683 20.01 14.51 11.50
CA LYS A 683 19.22 13.30 11.16
C LYS A 683 20.08 12.22 10.50
N THR A 684 21.07 12.60 9.70
CA THR A 684 22.00 11.62 9.11
C THR A 684 22.84 10.95 10.20
N GLN A 685 23.39 11.74 11.15
CA GLN A 685 24.13 11.20 12.28
C GLN A 685 23.25 10.30 13.16
N LEU A 686 22.02 10.74 13.46
CA LEU A 686 21.05 9.96 14.25
C LEU A 686 20.81 8.57 13.64
N VAL A 687 20.57 8.49 12.32
CA VAL A 687 20.32 7.22 11.64
C VAL A 687 21.57 6.33 11.62
N ALA A 688 22.75 6.91 11.38
CA ALA A 688 24.02 6.17 11.38
C ALA A 688 24.34 5.57 12.76
N ASP A 689 24.23 6.37 13.82
CA ASP A 689 24.47 5.92 15.20
C ASP A 689 23.42 4.89 15.63
N MET A 690 22.15 5.05 15.23
CA MET A 690 21.08 4.11 15.54
C MET A 690 21.35 2.74 14.94
N LEU A 691 21.69 2.67 13.65
CA LEU A 691 21.97 1.39 12.99
C LEU A 691 23.25 0.72 13.53
N THR A 692 24.23 1.53 13.96
CA THR A 692 25.46 1.06 14.62
C THR A 692 25.17 0.47 16.00
N LEU A 693 24.33 1.14 16.80
CA LEU A 693 23.88 0.67 18.11
C LEU A 693 23.13 -0.66 18.00
N VAL A 694 22.18 -0.76 17.06
CA VAL A 694 21.40 -1.99 16.79
C VAL A 694 22.30 -3.19 16.47
N GLY A 695 23.49 -2.97 15.91
CA GLY A 695 24.46 -4.05 15.71
C GLY A 695 24.06 -5.05 14.64
N LEU A 696 23.57 -4.54 13.51
CA LEU A 696 23.18 -5.38 12.37
C LEU A 696 24.38 -6.18 11.85
N SER A 697 24.43 -7.45 12.23
CA SER A 697 25.41 -8.38 11.70
C SER A 697 24.96 -8.82 10.30
N PRO A 698 25.78 -8.68 9.24
CA PRO A 698 25.47 -9.25 7.94
C PRO A 698 25.26 -10.74 8.16
N GLY A 699 24.09 -11.24 7.76
CA GLY A 699 23.74 -12.63 7.97
C GLY A 699 24.82 -13.53 7.38
N ARG A 700 25.72 -14.06 8.23
CA ARG A 700 26.59 -15.15 7.81
C ARG A 700 25.65 -16.26 7.38
N GLU A 701 25.66 -16.61 6.10
CA GLU A 701 25.33 -17.96 5.67
C GLU A 701 26.34 -18.88 6.34
N GLU A 702 26.12 -19.17 7.63
CA GLU A 702 26.87 -20.20 8.31
C GLU A 702 26.48 -21.52 7.66
N CYS A 703 27.45 -22.09 6.94
CA CYS A 703 27.51 -23.45 6.46
C CYS A 703 26.66 -24.38 7.33
N VAL A 704 25.59 -24.91 6.72
CA VAL A 704 24.90 -26.11 7.17
C VAL A 704 25.91 -27.25 7.13
N GLY A 705 26.78 -27.35 8.14
CA GLY A 705 27.94 -28.26 8.10
C GLY A 705 28.78 -28.37 9.36
N CYS A 706 28.87 -27.36 10.22
CA CYS A 706 29.67 -27.49 11.45
C CYS A 706 28.81 -27.91 12.65
N ARG A 707 28.64 -29.23 12.81
CA ARG A 707 28.25 -29.84 14.08
C ARG A 707 29.33 -29.54 15.12
N SER A 708 29.15 -28.52 15.94
CA SER A 708 29.79 -28.49 17.26
C SER A 708 29.18 -29.61 18.10
N THR A 709 30.02 -30.56 18.47
CA THR A 709 29.72 -31.73 19.29
C THR A 709 29.44 -31.33 20.74
N SER A 710 28.27 -30.76 21.01
CA SER A 710 27.78 -30.67 22.38
C SER A 710 27.16 -32.02 22.78
N ARG A 711 27.84 -32.71 23.70
CA ARG A 711 27.39 -33.95 24.34
C ARG A 711 25.99 -33.73 24.94
N PRO A 712 25.05 -34.70 24.83
CA PRO A 712 23.74 -34.56 25.45
C PRO A 712 23.89 -34.66 26.97
N GLY A 713 23.84 -33.51 27.64
CA GLY A 713 23.68 -33.43 29.10
C GLY A 713 22.38 -34.11 29.52
N THR A 714 22.46 -34.90 30.59
CA THR A 714 21.35 -35.64 31.20
C THR A 714 20.19 -34.72 31.56
N GLY A 715 18.95 -35.23 31.45
CA GLY A 715 17.70 -34.49 31.66
C GLY A 715 17.56 -33.77 33.01
N GLU A 716 18.44 -34.05 33.97
CA GLU A 716 18.52 -33.32 35.25
C GLU A 716 19.10 -31.90 35.12
N GLN A 717 19.99 -31.62 34.17
CA GLN A 717 20.51 -30.25 33.95
C GLN A 717 19.43 -29.33 33.35
N ARG A 718 18.61 -29.88 32.45
CA ARG A 718 17.46 -29.16 31.87
C ARG A 718 16.38 -28.84 32.92
N ALA A 719 16.22 -29.72 33.92
CA ALA A 719 15.29 -29.50 35.03
C ALA A 719 15.82 -28.50 36.08
N ARG A 720 17.15 -28.30 36.17
CA ARG A 720 17.76 -27.25 37.00
C ARG A 720 17.68 -25.87 36.33
N PHE A 721 17.79 -25.82 35.00
CA PHE A 721 17.66 -24.58 34.20
C PHE A 721 16.26 -23.94 34.24
N LEU A 722 15.23 -24.69 34.63
CA LEU A 722 13.84 -24.22 34.71
C LEU A 722 13.38 -23.87 36.13
N ARG A 723 14.26 -24.00 37.14
CA ARG A 723 13.90 -23.82 38.55
C ARG A 723 14.78 -22.76 39.24
N SER A 724 14.62 -21.49 38.87
CA SER A 724 14.75 -20.33 39.80
C SER A 724 14.57 -18.93 39.15
N HIS A 725 13.93 -18.79 37.98
CA HIS A 725 13.75 -17.48 37.34
C HIS A 725 12.46 -16.77 37.80
N THR A 726 12.37 -16.44 39.08
CA THR A 726 11.39 -15.45 39.57
C THR A 726 12.16 -14.19 39.92
N ALA A 727 11.72 -13.03 39.43
CA ALA A 727 12.33 -11.74 39.74
C ALA A 727 12.51 -11.54 41.27
N ASP A 728 11.55 -12.03 42.05
CA ASP A 728 11.55 -12.01 43.53
C ASP A 728 12.75 -12.73 44.17
N GLY A 729 13.33 -13.72 43.49
CA GLY A 729 14.49 -14.46 43.98
C GLY A 729 15.82 -13.72 43.78
N LEU A 730 15.89 -12.85 42.76
CA LEU A 730 17.10 -12.11 42.39
C LEU A 730 17.29 -10.83 43.23
N ALA A 731 16.18 -10.30 43.76
CA ALA A 731 16.12 -9.15 44.66
C ALA A 731 16.70 -9.43 46.05
N SER A 732 17.06 -10.68 46.37
CA SER A 732 17.78 -10.98 47.62
C SER A 732 19.25 -10.60 47.51
N ASP A 733 19.74 -9.82 48.47
CA ASP A 733 21.17 -9.53 48.69
C ASP A 733 22.05 -10.77 48.89
N ALA A 734 21.48 -11.97 48.97
CA ALA A 734 22.21 -13.22 49.12
C ALA A 734 22.90 -13.69 47.80
N ILE A 735 22.38 -13.30 46.63
CA ILE A 735 22.94 -13.66 45.32
C ILE A 735 23.83 -12.52 44.85
N ARG A 736 25.10 -12.77 44.52
CA ARG A 736 26.01 -11.79 43.91
C ARG A 736 26.04 -11.92 42.39
N LEU A 737 26.51 -10.90 41.69
CA LEU A 737 26.67 -10.91 40.22
C LEU A 737 27.51 -12.10 39.71
N ARG A 738 28.56 -12.46 40.46
CA ARG A 738 29.42 -13.62 40.18
C ARG A 738 28.75 -14.99 40.30
N ASP A 739 27.59 -15.06 40.96
CA ASP A 739 26.84 -16.30 41.17
C ASP A 739 25.83 -16.55 40.03
N LEU A 740 25.67 -15.58 39.11
CA LEU A 740 24.78 -15.69 37.96
C LEU A 740 25.31 -16.68 36.90
N GLY A 741 24.37 -17.31 36.19
CA GLY A 741 24.67 -18.28 35.15
C GLY A 741 25.04 -17.66 33.80
N GLU A 742 25.30 -18.53 32.83
CA GLU A 742 25.71 -18.15 31.47
C GLU A 742 24.64 -17.34 30.72
N ALA A 743 23.36 -17.66 30.94
CA ALA A 743 22.25 -16.97 30.27
C ALA A 743 22.07 -15.53 30.78
N GLU A 744 22.19 -15.31 32.09
CA GLU A 744 22.15 -13.97 32.67
C GLU A 744 23.35 -13.13 32.22
N TRP A 745 24.54 -13.72 32.20
CA TRP A 745 25.73 -13.05 31.71
C TRP A 745 25.71 -12.77 30.21
N SER A 746 25.02 -13.57 29.41
CA SER A 746 24.75 -13.24 28.00
C SER A 746 23.97 -11.93 27.88
N THR A 747 22.97 -11.70 28.73
CA THR A 747 22.17 -10.46 28.71
C THR A 747 23.01 -9.25 29.12
N ILE A 748 23.93 -9.43 30.07
CA ILE A 748 24.87 -8.39 30.51
C ILE A 748 25.88 -8.05 29.40
N MET A 749 26.42 -9.07 28.73
CA MET A 749 27.35 -8.88 27.61
C MET A 749 26.69 -8.15 26.44
N ASP A 750 25.46 -8.54 26.06
CA ASP A 750 24.70 -7.85 25.00
C ASP A 750 24.51 -6.36 25.33
N ALA A 751 24.11 -6.04 26.58
CA ALA A 751 23.94 -4.67 27.04
C ALA A 751 25.26 -3.88 27.09
N HIS A 752 26.39 -4.55 27.40
CA HIS A 752 27.70 -3.92 27.37
C HIS A 752 28.18 -3.65 25.93
N ASP A 753 27.97 -4.59 25.01
CA ASP A 753 28.30 -4.42 23.60
C ASP A 753 27.49 -3.30 22.94
N GLU A 754 26.19 -3.20 23.27
CA GLU A 754 25.33 -2.07 22.89
C GLU A 754 25.89 -0.75 23.44
N TYR A 755 26.30 -0.74 24.71
CA TYR A 755 26.91 0.45 25.33
C TYR A 755 28.19 0.86 24.60
N LEU A 756 29.07 -0.07 24.21
CA LEU A 756 30.30 0.25 23.49
C LEU A 756 30.04 0.82 22.08
N ARG A 757 28.95 0.42 21.42
CA ARG A 757 28.61 0.80 20.04
C ARG A 757 27.57 1.92 19.92
N ARG A 758 27.20 2.56 21.03
CA ARG A 758 26.09 3.53 21.10
C ARG A 758 26.27 4.82 20.29
N GLY A 759 27.48 5.15 19.85
CA GLY A 759 27.75 6.43 19.19
C GLY A 759 27.35 7.59 20.09
N SER A 760 26.54 8.51 19.56
CA SER A 760 26.05 9.69 20.28
C SER A 760 24.81 9.44 21.16
N PHE A 761 24.31 8.19 21.23
CA PHE A 761 23.20 7.86 22.12
C PHE A 761 23.63 7.78 23.58
N ASP A 762 22.74 8.22 24.47
CA ASP A 762 22.88 8.08 25.91
C ASP A 762 21.93 6.99 26.44
N ARG A 763 22.45 6.09 27.28
CA ARG A 763 21.63 5.02 27.88
C ARG A 763 20.91 5.58 29.11
N ILE A 764 19.65 5.94 28.93
CA ILE A 764 18.81 6.48 30.00
C ILE A 764 18.16 5.40 30.88
N TYR A 765 17.98 4.20 30.36
CA TYR A 765 17.54 3.01 31.11
C TYR A 765 18.14 1.74 30.48
N PRO A 766 18.58 0.74 31.26
CA PRO A 766 18.72 0.77 32.71
C PRO A 766 19.82 1.77 33.15
N CYS A 767 19.60 2.42 34.29
CA CYS A 767 20.48 3.42 34.90
C CYS A 767 20.74 3.07 36.38
N GLU A 768 21.53 3.88 37.09
CA GLU A 768 21.81 3.63 38.53
C GLU A 768 20.53 3.65 39.38
N ALA A 769 19.55 4.48 39.03
CA ALA A 769 18.22 4.53 39.66
C ALA A 769 17.23 3.49 39.10
N ALA A 770 17.70 2.47 38.37
CA ALA A 770 16.81 1.47 37.75
C ALA A 770 15.91 0.74 38.74
N GLU A 771 16.34 0.59 40.01
CA GLU A 771 15.53 -0.01 41.07
C GLU A 771 14.27 0.81 41.40
N GLU A 772 14.36 2.14 41.40
CA GLU A 772 13.20 3.02 41.62
C GLU A 772 12.16 2.87 40.50
N TYR A 773 12.63 2.76 39.25
CA TYR A 773 11.75 2.54 38.10
C TYR A 773 11.16 1.13 38.06
N GLN A 774 11.78 0.12 38.69
CA GLN A 774 11.25 -1.25 38.72
C GLN A 774 9.88 -1.31 39.41
N GLU A 775 9.63 -0.46 40.40
CA GLU A 775 8.34 -0.37 41.10
C GLU A 775 7.19 0.09 40.18
N LEU A 776 7.51 0.80 39.09
CA LEU A 776 6.52 1.28 38.12
C LEU A 776 6.06 0.18 37.14
N PHE A 777 6.80 -0.93 37.03
CA PHE A 777 6.41 -2.04 36.16
C PHE A 777 5.26 -2.82 36.78
N ARG A 778 4.24 -3.14 35.96
CA ARG A 778 3.10 -3.98 36.40
C ARG A 778 3.54 -5.38 36.84
N THR A 779 4.57 -5.92 36.20
CA THR A 779 5.21 -7.19 36.56
C THR A 779 6.72 -7.03 36.44
N PRO A 780 7.50 -7.38 37.48
CA PRO A 780 8.94 -7.25 37.42
C PRO A 780 9.52 -8.16 36.34
N ARG A 781 10.38 -7.60 35.48
CA ARG A 781 11.03 -8.33 34.39
C ARG A 781 12.39 -8.83 34.84
N TYR A 782 12.60 -10.14 34.72
CA TYR A 782 13.83 -10.79 35.18
C TYR A 782 15.09 -10.19 34.52
N ALA A 783 15.06 -9.88 33.22
CA ALA A 783 16.16 -9.22 32.51
C ALA A 783 16.49 -7.84 33.09
N ASN A 784 15.47 -7.02 33.40
CA ASN A 784 15.68 -5.70 34.01
C ASN A 784 16.30 -5.82 35.40
N CYS A 785 15.89 -6.81 36.20
CA CYS A 785 16.49 -7.07 37.50
C CYS A 785 17.96 -7.48 37.40
N ILE A 786 18.34 -8.29 36.39
CA ILE A 786 19.74 -8.66 36.14
C ILE A 786 20.56 -7.42 35.80
N LEU A 787 20.09 -6.60 34.87
CA LEU A 787 20.82 -5.41 34.42
C LEU A 787 20.93 -4.36 35.53
N ALA A 788 19.89 -4.16 36.33
CA ALA A 788 19.94 -3.27 37.49
C ALA A 788 20.96 -3.76 38.53
N LYS A 789 20.98 -5.07 38.83
CA LYS A 789 21.96 -5.67 39.74
C LYS A 789 23.39 -5.54 39.21
N TRP A 790 23.58 -5.72 37.90
CA TRP A 790 24.86 -5.49 37.25
C TRP A 790 25.35 -4.06 37.43
N LEU A 791 24.50 -3.06 37.17
CA LEU A 791 24.86 -1.64 37.35
C LEU A 791 25.19 -1.33 38.82
N HIS A 792 24.40 -1.84 39.77
CA HIS A 792 24.64 -1.64 41.21
C HIS A 792 25.95 -2.30 41.71
N GLU A 793 26.29 -3.50 41.24
CA GLU A 793 27.48 -4.25 41.68
C GLU A 793 28.79 -3.90 40.94
N GLY A 794 28.78 -2.89 40.06
CA GLY A 794 29.99 -2.35 39.44
C GLY A 794 29.88 -2.04 37.94
N GLY A 795 28.76 -2.38 37.30
CA GLY A 795 28.45 -2.05 35.92
C GLY A 795 29.59 -2.40 34.96
N GLU A 796 29.95 -1.45 34.12
CA GLU A 796 30.99 -1.55 33.10
C GLU A 796 32.37 -1.83 33.69
N ARG A 797 32.61 -1.52 34.97
CA ARG A 797 33.89 -1.83 35.64
C ARG A 797 34.15 -3.34 35.72
N CYS A 798 33.11 -4.17 35.63
CA CYS A 798 33.24 -5.63 35.60
C CYS A 798 34.04 -6.15 34.39
N PHE A 799 34.15 -5.34 33.33
CA PHE A 799 34.89 -5.67 32.11
C PHE A 799 36.32 -5.10 32.10
N LEU A 800 36.69 -4.27 33.08
CA LEU A 800 38.03 -3.69 33.17
C LEU A 800 39.05 -4.67 33.77
N PRO A 801 40.32 -4.61 33.34
CA PRO A 801 41.41 -5.38 33.96
C PRO A 801 41.51 -5.09 35.46
N GLY A 802 41.64 -6.13 36.30
CA GLY A 802 41.79 -6.01 37.75
C GLY A 802 40.50 -6.06 38.57
N CYS A 803 39.32 -6.11 37.94
CA CYS A 803 38.01 -6.25 38.61
C CYS A 803 37.44 -7.68 38.50
N GLU A 804 38.31 -8.69 38.42
CA GLU A 804 37.94 -10.08 38.11
C GLU A 804 37.08 -10.73 39.20
N ASP A 805 37.11 -10.20 40.41
CA ASP A 805 36.34 -10.70 41.56
C ASP A 805 34.82 -10.47 41.43
N LEU A 806 34.40 -9.56 40.53
CA LEU A 806 33.00 -9.20 40.28
C LEU A 806 32.30 -10.15 39.28
N ARG A 807 33.07 -10.96 38.54
CA ARG A 807 32.56 -11.85 37.48
C ARG A 807 32.75 -13.33 37.82
N PRO A 808 31.96 -14.25 37.21
CA PRO A 808 32.17 -15.67 37.38
C PRO A 808 33.53 -16.10 36.83
N LYS A 809 34.19 -17.04 37.52
CA LYS A 809 35.50 -17.58 37.12
C LYS A 809 35.50 -18.19 35.71
N TRP A 810 34.38 -18.72 35.26
CA TRP A 810 34.25 -19.32 33.92
C TRP A 810 34.27 -18.28 32.79
N LEU A 811 33.84 -17.04 33.07
CA LEU A 811 33.81 -15.95 32.09
C LEU A 811 35.17 -15.24 31.98
N ALA A 812 35.97 -15.26 33.06
CA ALA A 812 37.24 -14.55 33.13
C ALA A 812 38.25 -14.92 32.03
N GLY A 813 38.21 -16.17 31.55
CA GLY A 813 39.08 -16.65 30.47
C GLY A 813 38.63 -16.30 29.04
N GLN A 814 37.39 -15.86 28.83
CA GLN A 814 36.83 -15.62 27.50
C GLN A 814 36.97 -14.15 27.04
N LEU A 815 36.97 -13.20 27.97
CA LEU A 815 36.96 -11.76 27.67
C LEU A 815 38.33 -11.19 27.26
N PHE A 816 39.43 -11.90 27.51
CA PHE A 816 40.80 -11.42 27.22
C PHE A 816 41.58 -12.26 26.19
N THR A 817 40.93 -13.19 25.49
CA THR A 817 41.58 -14.04 24.47
C THR A 817 41.48 -13.52 23.04
N ALA A 818 41.12 -12.26 22.83
CA ALA A 818 41.13 -11.62 21.52
C ALA A 818 42.12 -10.44 21.51
N ALA A 819 43.41 -10.77 21.49
CA ALA A 819 44.39 -9.91 20.83
C ALA A 819 44.41 -10.35 19.36
N CYS A 820 43.79 -9.55 18.48
CA CYS A 820 44.06 -9.52 17.05
C CYS A 820 43.66 -8.14 16.52
#